data_AF-A0A034VX96-F1
#
_entry.id   AF-A0A034VX96-F1
#
_cell.length_a   1.000
_cell.length_b   1.000
_cell.length_c   1.000
_cell.angle_alpha   90.00
_cell.angle_beta   90.00
_cell.angle_gamma   90.00
#
_symmetry.space_group_name_H-M   'P 1'
#
loop_
_entity.id
_entity.type
_entity.pdbx_description
1 polymer ?
#
loop_
_entity_poly.entity_id
_entity_poly.type
_entity_poly.pdbx_seq_one_letter_code
_entity_poly.pdbx_strand_id
1 'polypeptide(L)'
;MKSTAILKLHVNGSASSNKEQPPPLEEFYKQLPEDQEFVHPEKYPENSVESSTKPELGGTTNPEQTKVDSAAVTNKENGTMVAEQNGLNDGADEQMLSGAEDNEKLADKREEVKFIKGGDHQNGDAKIDIGAVNGKAFTGMSKEELMKYANDPFWVRLRWIFFLGFWAIWAGMLICAIFIIVEAPKCAAPEPLPWYKRGLLAKFNALEAVASDIDSAKVVGASAVIYELPPALTYSVHDPAVEQKLKAIVESYKNADINVILDLTPNYVPSNSTLFTEAKSDKSKRSAFIWKEGAQNISNWRSLQNTSAWDQVEVGNYVLSQFGAGLYDLKMNDVNVKNQFEDVLKHLLALGIKGFRLKNTKFFLLSDKTPDEVVSSDGNFGHTDYGFWTHTHSTFQEGLGDLLYEYKMFVKNISADAFLSVADDILRPEVYHAKNGEWGVDLPIYGPLVHTLHTGSNVAKLRSEFEDIRNAVGNDTWLQWNFAEQSPAANLKSDPSAIALFVSLLPGVPVVAMTNTSLFTDLNPEVFAEIKQLRLSPSYMHGEYNVFPAEGLFAYSRIKSGNPGYFVAFNPSNTTVKGEFVYPSLPDKMSVYALSENYNISGITVKSKVQTNSVEVPPEATIILTYVPVTSG
;
A
#
# COMPACT_ATOMS: atom_id res chain seq x y z
N MET A 1 -48.34 -46.58 -35.24
CA MET A 1 -49.36 -45.71 -34.60
C MET A 1 -48.60 -44.61 -33.88
N LYS A 2 -48.57 -43.39 -34.46
CA LYS A 2 -49.32 -42.19 -34.00
C LYS A 2 -48.88 -41.75 -32.60
N SER A 3 -48.50 -40.51 -32.28
CA SER A 3 -48.53 -39.20 -32.96
C SER A 3 -47.94 -38.21 -31.93
N THR A 4 -46.88 -37.45 -32.22
CA THR A 4 -46.90 -36.01 -32.61
C THR A 4 -47.10 -35.01 -31.48
N ALA A 5 -46.12 -34.11 -31.28
CA ALA A 5 -46.35 -32.65 -31.31
C ALA A 5 -45.01 -31.91 -31.53
N ILE A 6 -44.87 -31.34 -32.73
CA ILE A 6 -43.87 -30.36 -33.16
C ILE A 6 -44.59 -29.02 -33.20
N LEU A 7 -43.95 -27.93 -32.73
CA LEU A 7 -44.32 -26.58 -33.15
C LEU A 7 -43.18 -26.00 -33.99
N LYS A 8 -43.47 -25.78 -35.28
CA LYS A 8 -42.63 -25.06 -36.25
C LYS A 8 -42.82 -23.56 -36.07
N LEU A 9 -41.74 -22.79 -36.17
CA LEU A 9 -41.79 -21.44 -36.73
C LEU A 9 -41.07 -21.45 -38.08
N HIS A 10 -41.81 -21.00 -39.10
CA HIS A 10 -41.39 -20.85 -40.49
C HIS A 10 -40.45 -19.65 -40.64
N VAL A 11 -39.44 -19.78 -41.50
CA VAL A 11 -38.90 -18.64 -42.26
C VAL A 11 -38.80 -19.07 -43.72
N ASN A 12 -39.62 -18.45 -44.57
CA ASN A 12 -39.52 -18.48 -46.03
C ASN A 12 -38.35 -17.59 -46.46
N GLY A 13 -37.58 -18.05 -47.44
CA GLY A 13 -36.37 -17.36 -47.91
C GLY A 13 -36.60 -16.22 -48.88
N SER A 14 -35.56 -15.42 -49.05
CA SER A 14 -35.19 -14.78 -50.32
C SER A 14 -33.70 -14.49 -50.33
N ALA A 15 -33.03 -14.86 -51.42
CA ALA A 15 -31.67 -14.46 -51.70
C ALA A 15 -31.66 -12.99 -52.13
N SER A 16 -30.86 -12.17 -51.46
CA SER A 16 -30.46 -10.84 -51.93
C SER A 16 -29.07 -10.54 -51.35
N SER A 17 -28.08 -10.42 -52.24
CA SER A 17 -26.74 -9.97 -51.89
C SER A 17 -26.79 -8.52 -51.43
N ASN A 18 -26.45 -8.26 -50.17
CA ASN A 18 -25.95 -6.97 -49.74
C ASN A 18 -24.72 -7.21 -48.87
N LYS A 19 -23.64 -6.50 -49.19
CA LYS A 19 -22.45 -6.39 -48.35
C LYS A 19 -22.87 -5.68 -47.07
N GLU A 20 -23.16 -6.42 -46.02
CA GLU A 20 -23.32 -5.86 -44.67
C GLU A 20 -21.95 -5.75 -44.01
N GLN A 21 -21.61 -4.53 -43.67
CA GLN A 21 -20.48 -4.14 -42.84
C GLN A 21 -20.66 -4.78 -41.45
N PRO A 22 -19.62 -5.38 -40.84
CA PRO A 22 -19.76 -6.01 -39.54
C PRO A 22 -20.21 -4.98 -38.49
N PRO A 23 -21.03 -5.38 -37.49
CA PRO A 23 -21.56 -4.49 -36.48
C PRO A 23 -20.45 -3.83 -35.65
N PRO A 24 -20.70 -2.65 -35.03
CA PRO A 24 -19.75 -1.98 -34.16
C PRO A 24 -19.25 -2.91 -33.04
N LEU A 25 -17.96 -2.84 -32.72
CA LEU A 25 -17.29 -3.68 -31.71
C LEU A 25 -18.08 -3.80 -30.40
N GLU A 26 -18.73 -2.73 -29.93
CA GLU A 26 -19.54 -2.72 -28.69
C GLU A 26 -20.78 -3.63 -28.74
N GLU A 27 -21.42 -3.84 -29.90
CA GLU A 27 -22.61 -4.70 -30.00
C GLU A 27 -22.27 -6.20 -30.03
N PHE A 28 -21.07 -6.55 -30.50
CA PHE A 28 -20.55 -7.92 -30.42
C PHE A 28 -20.28 -8.33 -28.97
N TYR A 29 -19.76 -7.42 -28.14
CA TYR A 29 -19.49 -7.70 -26.72
C TYR A 29 -20.75 -7.75 -25.84
N LYS A 30 -21.81 -7.02 -26.19
CA LYS A 30 -23.12 -7.18 -25.52
C LYS A 30 -23.77 -8.56 -25.73
N GLN A 31 -23.28 -9.34 -26.70
CA GLN A 31 -23.76 -10.70 -26.98
C GLN A 31 -22.89 -11.78 -26.33
N LEU A 32 -21.77 -11.41 -25.72
CA LEU A 32 -20.95 -12.29 -24.90
C LEU A 32 -21.46 -12.20 -23.45
N PRO A 33 -21.68 -13.33 -22.74
CA PRO A 33 -22.13 -13.29 -21.35
C PRO A 33 -21.17 -12.45 -20.50
N GLU A 34 -21.69 -11.40 -19.85
CA GLU A 34 -20.93 -10.52 -18.95
C GLU A 34 -20.43 -11.24 -17.68
N ASP A 35 -20.96 -12.44 -17.41
CA ASP A 35 -20.60 -13.28 -16.28
C ASP A 35 -19.90 -14.56 -16.79
N GLN A 36 -18.63 -14.45 -17.16
CA GLN A 36 -17.78 -15.65 -17.20
C GLN A 36 -17.33 -15.95 -15.78
N GLU A 37 -18.13 -16.73 -15.05
CA GLU A 37 -17.61 -17.55 -13.96
C GLU A 37 -16.51 -18.44 -14.55
N PHE A 38 -15.27 -17.96 -14.46
CA PHE A 38 -14.11 -18.81 -14.64
C PHE A 38 -14.26 -19.96 -13.64
N VAL A 39 -14.17 -21.20 -14.12
CA VAL A 39 -14.16 -22.38 -13.27
C VAL A 39 -12.95 -22.24 -12.32
N HIS A 40 -13.20 -21.75 -11.12
CA HIS A 40 -12.25 -21.81 -10.03
C HIS A 40 -12.07 -23.29 -9.68
N PRO A 41 -10.84 -23.80 -9.50
CA PRO A 41 -10.66 -25.16 -8.98
C PRO A 41 -11.30 -25.23 -7.58
N GLU A 42 -12.44 -25.91 -7.47
CA GLU A 42 -13.08 -26.18 -6.19
C GLU A 42 -12.25 -27.16 -5.35
N LYS A 43 -11.77 -26.62 -4.22
CA LYS A 43 -11.65 -27.18 -2.86
C LYS A 43 -11.41 -28.69 -2.65
N TYR A 44 -10.42 -28.92 -1.78
CA TYR A 44 -10.16 -30.14 -1.00
C TYR A 44 -11.41 -30.70 -0.29
N PRO A 45 -11.62 -32.03 -0.26
CA PRO A 45 -12.75 -32.62 0.45
C PRO A 45 -12.49 -32.70 1.97
N GLU A 46 -13.33 -32.02 2.76
CA GLU A 46 -13.52 -32.27 4.19
C GLU A 46 -14.46 -33.47 4.38
N ASN A 47 -14.00 -34.47 5.15
CA ASN A 47 -14.83 -35.60 5.56
C ASN A 47 -15.85 -35.16 6.63
N SER A 48 -17.14 -35.28 6.33
CA SER A 48 -18.23 -35.07 7.29
C SER A 48 -18.71 -36.40 7.89
N VAL A 49 -18.78 -36.43 9.23
CA VAL A 49 -19.52 -37.43 10.00
C VAL A 49 -20.85 -36.79 10.41
N GLU A 50 -21.94 -37.47 10.05
CA GLU A 50 -23.32 -37.10 10.36
C GLU A 50 -23.63 -37.06 11.86
N SER A 51 -24.50 -36.12 12.26
CA SER A 51 -25.44 -36.33 13.36
C SER A 51 -26.60 -35.32 13.26
N SER A 52 -27.73 -35.81 12.78
CA SER A 52 -29.01 -35.12 12.67
C SER A 52 -29.75 -35.03 14.02
N THR A 53 -30.33 -33.86 14.34
CA THR A 53 -31.57 -33.76 15.15
C THR A 53 -32.28 -32.41 14.92
N LYS A 54 -33.36 -32.45 14.13
CA LYS A 54 -34.76 -31.98 14.33
C LYS A 54 -35.10 -30.58 14.98
N PRO A 55 -36.33 -30.04 14.71
CA PRO A 55 -36.55 -28.68 14.22
C PRO A 55 -37.51 -27.84 15.09
N GLU A 56 -38.06 -26.77 14.50
CA GLU A 56 -39.24 -25.95 14.91
C GLU A 56 -38.97 -24.76 15.83
N LEU A 57 -39.72 -23.65 15.82
CA LEU A 57 -40.64 -22.95 14.91
C LEU A 57 -41.13 -21.72 15.73
N GLY A 58 -41.33 -20.57 15.07
CA GLY A 58 -42.16 -19.46 15.57
C GLY A 58 -41.41 -18.40 16.41
N GLY A 59 -41.79 -17.13 16.39
CA GLY A 59 -42.89 -16.44 15.74
C GLY A 59 -42.78 -14.95 16.07
N THR A 60 -43.13 -14.14 15.07
CA THR A 60 -43.59 -12.74 15.09
C THR A 60 -43.81 -12.05 16.45
N THR A 61 -43.35 -10.80 16.56
CA THR A 61 -44.22 -9.60 16.76
C THR A 61 -43.42 -8.29 16.66
N ASN A 62 -43.85 -7.42 15.74
CA ASN A 62 -43.74 -5.95 15.75
C ASN A 62 -44.57 -5.37 16.94
N PRO A 63 -44.39 -4.12 17.42
CA PRO A 63 -44.63 -2.94 16.56
C PRO A 63 -43.93 -1.60 16.90
N GLU A 64 -44.10 -0.73 15.91
CA GLU A 64 -44.40 0.71 15.99
C GLU A 64 -43.30 1.76 16.23
N GLN A 65 -43.19 2.57 15.17
CA GLN A 65 -42.60 3.89 15.07
C GLN A 65 -43.46 4.95 15.75
N THR A 66 -42.81 5.96 16.33
CA THR A 66 -43.38 7.30 16.49
C THR A 66 -42.32 8.34 16.12
N LYS A 67 -42.59 9.08 15.04
CA LYS A 67 -41.94 10.34 14.63
C LYS A 67 -42.69 11.52 15.26
N VAL A 68 -41.97 12.56 15.70
CA VAL A 68 -42.32 14.01 15.83
C VAL A 68 -41.02 14.69 16.33
N ASP A 69 -40.54 15.88 15.97
CA ASP A 69 -40.71 16.85 14.89
C ASP A 69 -39.52 17.82 14.97
N SER A 70 -39.24 18.48 13.84
CA SER A 70 -38.27 19.57 13.69
C SER A 70 -38.81 20.91 14.21
N ALA A 71 -37.91 21.82 14.63
CA ALA A 71 -38.19 23.25 14.65
C ALA A 71 -36.92 24.07 14.33
N ALA A 72 -37.05 24.95 13.35
CA ALA A 72 -36.06 25.91 12.87
C ALA A 72 -36.28 27.29 13.49
N VAL A 73 -35.21 28.09 13.62
CA VAL A 73 -35.30 29.56 13.78
C VAL A 73 -34.19 30.21 12.94
N THR A 74 -34.60 31.10 12.03
CA THR A 74 -33.82 32.09 11.26
C THR A 74 -33.66 33.38 12.09
N ASN A 75 -32.62 34.22 11.97
CA ASN A 75 -32.39 35.16 10.87
C ASN A 75 -31.16 36.10 11.14
N LYS A 76 -30.58 36.55 10.03
CA LYS A 76 -30.05 37.89 9.69
C LYS A 76 -28.54 38.22 9.73
N GLU A 77 -28.14 38.73 8.56
CA GLU A 77 -26.86 39.17 8.03
C GLU A 77 -26.49 40.63 8.41
N ASN A 78 -25.20 40.98 8.33
CA ASN A 78 -24.71 41.96 7.35
C ASN A 78 -23.17 41.96 7.27
N GLY A 79 -22.63 42.27 6.08
CA GLY A 79 -21.25 42.00 5.68
C GLY A 79 -20.19 43.03 6.11
N THR A 80 -18.91 42.77 5.81
CA THR A 80 -18.11 43.45 4.76
C THR A 80 -16.64 42.98 4.79
N MET A 81 -16.19 42.45 3.65
CA MET A 81 -14.87 42.41 2.95
C MET A 81 -13.50 42.66 3.66
N VAL A 82 -12.52 41.89 3.13
CA VAL A 82 -11.07 42.15 2.87
C VAL A 82 -10.02 41.46 3.78
N ALA A 83 -9.39 40.45 3.15
CA ALA A 83 -7.97 40.07 3.07
C ALA A 83 -7.04 39.89 4.30
N GLU A 84 -6.18 38.89 4.08
CA GLU A 84 -4.82 38.65 4.59
C GLU A 84 -4.58 37.82 5.86
N GLN A 85 -3.83 36.75 5.56
CA GLN A 85 -2.65 36.23 6.27
C GLN A 85 -2.83 35.36 7.52
N ASN A 86 -2.30 34.14 7.34
CA ASN A 86 -1.92 33.14 8.31
C ASN A 86 -1.22 33.71 9.55
N GLY A 87 -1.70 33.30 10.73
CA GLY A 87 -1.01 33.51 11.99
C GLY A 87 -1.67 32.75 13.15
N LEU A 88 -1.16 31.56 13.45
CA LEU A 88 -1.29 30.85 14.74
C LEU A 88 0.10 30.19 14.93
N ASN A 89 1.02 30.80 15.66
CA ASN A 89 1.09 30.98 17.12
C ASN A 89 1.26 29.64 17.84
N ASP A 90 2.51 29.31 18.18
CA ASP A 90 2.82 28.63 19.43
C ASP A 90 3.97 29.38 20.08
N GLY A 91 3.75 29.78 21.33
CA GLY A 91 4.60 30.65 22.10
C GLY A 91 5.47 29.87 23.06
N ALA A 92 6.69 30.34 23.24
CA ALA A 92 7.39 30.27 24.52
C ALA A 92 8.32 31.48 24.59
N ASP A 93 7.85 32.52 25.27
CA ASP A 93 8.62 33.69 25.66
C ASP A 93 9.67 33.31 26.69
N GLU A 94 10.93 33.71 26.47
CA GLU A 94 11.73 34.32 27.54
C GLU A 94 12.43 35.57 27.00
N GLN A 95 12.09 36.70 27.62
CA GLN A 95 12.59 38.04 27.32
C GLN A 95 14.05 38.19 27.77
N MET A 96 14.91 38.64 26.86
CA MET A 96 16.14 39.36 27.20
C MET A 96 16.18 40.66 26.40
N LEU A 97 16.15 41.77 27.13
CA LEU A 97 16.14 43.12 26.59
C LEU A 97 17.43 43.43 25.80
N SER A 98 17.16 44.08 24.67
CA SER A 98 18.05 44.76 23.74
C SER A 98 19.10 45.65 24.39
N GLY A 99 20.34 45.55 23.89
CA GLY A 99 21.33 46.62 23.93
C GLY A 99 21.82 46.91 22.51
N ALA A 100 21.41 48.06 21.97
CA ALA A 100 22.11 48.77 20.90
C ALA A 100 22.39 50.17 21.47
N GLU A 101 23.65 50.43 21.80
CA GLU A 101 24.54 51.36 21.07
C GLU A 101 24.10 52.82 21.21
N ASP A 102 24.95 53.63 21.87
CA ASP A 102 25.48 54.85 21.23
C ASP A 102 26.61 55.52 22.04
N ASN A 103 27.76 55.57 21.37
CA ASN A 103 28.82 56.58 21.32
C ASN A 103 29.62 57.06 22.55
N GLU A 104 30.94 56.88 22.39
CA GLU A 104 32.01 57.70 22.96
C GLU A 104 31.84 59.20 22.63
N LYS A 105 32.10 60.05 23.63
CA LYS A 105 32.99 61.24 23.49
C LYS A 105 33.31 61.88 24.84
N LEU A 106 34.62 61.94 25.12
CA LEU A 106 35.39 62.92 25.90
C LEU A 106 34.67 63.73 27.01
N ALA A 107 35.20 63.67 28.24
CA ALA A 107 36.20 64.64 28.72
C ALA A 107 36.43 64.52 30.24
N ASP A 108 37.71 64.73 30.62
CA ASP A 108 38.20 64.96 31.97
C ASP A 108 37.37 65.95 32.81
N LYS A 109 37.25 65.70 34.13
CA LYS A 109 37.40 66.74 35.17
C LYS A 109 37.42 66.20 36.61
N ARG A 110 38.61 66.31 37.20
CA ARG A 110 38.98 66.71 38.58
C ARG A 110 37.84 66.81 39.62
N GLU A 111 37.99 66.05 40.71
CA GLU A 111 37.25 66.30 41.97
C GLU A 111 37.97 67.37 42.79
N GLU A 112 37.34 68.55 42.90
CA GLU A 112 37.68 69.57 43.89
C GLU A 112 36.76 69.44 45.11
N VAL A 113 37.40 69.52 46.29
CA VAL A 113 36.79 69.47 47.61
C VAL A 113 35.94 70.72 47.87
N LYS A 114 34.71 70.55 48.37
CA LYS A 114 33.98 71.62 49.07
C LYS A 114 33.48 71.16 50.43
N PHE A 115 33.99 71.84 51.45
CA PHE A 115 33.59 71.74 52.84
C PHE A 115 32.23 72.40 53.10
N ILE A 116 31.48 71.78 54.01
CA ILE A 116 30.22 72.25 54.57
C ILE A 116 30.53 73.35 55.61
N LYS A 117 29.96 74.55 55.45
CA LYS A 117 29.53 75.39 56.59
C LYS A 117 28.14 74.89 56.96
N GLY A 118 27.85 74.37 58.16
CA GLY A 118 28.24 74.84 59.47
C GLY A 118 27.01 75.48 60.09
N GLY A 119 26.15 74.66 60.73
CA GLY A 119 25.14 75.12 61.67
C GLY A 119 25.73 75.07 63.08
N ASP A 120 25.52 76.15 63.83
CA ASP A 120 26.08 76.44 65.14
C ASP A 120 25.94 75.31 66.19
N HIS A 121 27.00 75.09 66.96
CA HIS A 121 27.06 75.26 68.43
C HIS A 121 28.11 74.34 69.10
N GLN A 122 29.24 74.97 69.45
CA GLN A 122 30.00 74.89 70.71
C GLN A 122 30.65 73.58 71.20
N ASN A 123 31.98 73.68 71.30
CA ASN A 123 32.89 73.14 72.31
C ASN A 123 33.04 71.61 72.49
N GLY A 124 34.12 71.09 71.88
CA GLY A 124 35.25 70.51 72.60
C GLY A 124 34.96 69.42 73.64
N ASP A 125 34.97 68.16 73.21
CA ASP A 125 35.89 67.19 73.78
C ASP A 125 36.14 66.04 72.79
N ALA A 126 37.42 65.71 72.60
CA ALA A 126 37.87 64.64 71.72
C ALA A 126 37.66 63.30 72.41
N LYS A 127 36.95 62.37 71.74
CA LYS A 127 36.85 60.98 72.18
C LYS A 127 37.52 60.08 71.15
N ILE A 128 38.70 59.59 71.53
CA ILE A 128 39.34 58.44 70.89
C ILE A 128 38.67 57.20 71.48
N ASP A 129 38.27 56.26 70.62
CA ASP A 129 38.44 54.83 70.91
C ASP A 129 38.71 54.08 69.61
N ILE A 130 39.83 53.35 69.62
CA ILE A 130 40.30 52.44 68.59
C ILE A 130 40.04 51.01 69.07
N GLY A 131 39.56 50.16 68.16
CA GLY A 131 39.76 48.70 68.18
C GLY A 131 38.49 47.90 68.49
N ALA A 132 38.12 46.84 67.79
CA ALA A 132 38.66 46.09 66.64
C ALA A 132 37.40 45.56 65.87
N VAL A 133 37.45 44.99 64.66
CA VAL A 133 37.77 43.58 64.40
C VAL A 133 37.84 43.37 62.87
N ASN A 134 38.99 42.85 62.43
CA ASN A 134 39.27 41.93 61.30
C ASN A 134 38.43 41.94 60.01
N GLY A 135 39.12 42.20 58.89
CA GLY A 135 38.75 41.71 57.56
C GLY A 135 39.58 42.37 56.46
N LYS A 136 40.72 41.77 56.09
CA LYS A 136 41.53 42.17 54.92
C LYS A 136 40.63 42.32 53.68
N ALA A 137 40.52 43.51 53.11
CA ALA A 137 39.86 43.70 51.82
C ALA A 137 40.42 44.92 51.07
N PHE A 138 41.63 44.78 50.53
CA PHE A 138 41.99 45.22 49.17
C PHE A 138 43.35 44.58 48.81
N THR A 139 43.32 43.50 48.03
CA THR A 139 44.51 42.77 47.53
C THR A 139 44.74 43.05 46.05
N GLY A 140 44.54 44.30 45.63
CA GLY A 140 44.89 44.75 44.29
C GLY A 140 46.23 45.48 44.33
N MET A 141 47.22 45.03 43.55
CA MET A 141 48.42 45.83 43.29
C MET A 141 48.04 47.06 42.45
N SER A 142 48.67 48.21 42.70
CA SER A 142 48.54 49.36 41.80
C SER A 142 49.17 49.05 40.44
N LYS A 143 48.83 49.79 39.38
CA LYS A 143 49.39 49.59 38.02
C LYS A 143 50.92 49.59 38.05
N GLU A 144 51.51 50.46 38.87
CA GLU A 144 52.96 50.65 38.99
C GLU A 144 53.63 49.45 39.68
N GLU A 145 52.96 48.85 40.68
CA GLU A 145 53.44 47.66 41.38
C GLU A 145 53.27 46.40 40.53
N LEU A 146 52.14 46.29 39.81
CA LEU A 146 51.87 45.17 38.91
C LEU A 146 52.86 45.13 37.75
N MET A 147 53.21 46.28 37.16
CA MET A 147 54.15 46.36 36.03
C MET A 147 55.58 45.91 36.37
N LYS A 148 55.95 45.90 37.66
CA LYS A 148 57.24 45.35 38.12
C LYS A 148 57.30 43.82 38.00
N TYR A 149 56.19 43.13 38.29
CA TYR A 149 56.11 41.66 38.27
C TYR A 149 55.48 41.09 36.99
N ALA A 150 54.70 41.90 36.26
CA ALA A 150 53.99 41.47 35.04
C ALA A 150 54.93 41.17 33.85
N ASN A 151 56.15 41.71 33.87
CA ASN A 151 57.18 41.50 32.86
C ASN A 151 58.22 40.44 33.26
N ASP A 152 58.02 39.73 34.38
CA ASP A 152 58.86 38.61 34.76
C ASP A 152 58.81 37.52 33.66
N PRO A 153 59.97 36.99 33.22
CA PRO A 153 60.04 35.90 32.24
C PRO A 153 59.07 34.74 32.51
N PHE A 154 58.80 34.40 33.77
CA PHE A 154 57.85 33.34 34.12
C PHE A 154 56.40 33.69 33.73
N TRP A 155 55.90 34.85 34.16
CA TRP A 155 54.52 35.29 33.91
C TRP A 155 54.25 35.62 32.45
N VAL A 156 55.26 36.13 31.74
CA VAL A 156 55.18 36.37 30.29
C VAL A 156 55.06 35.04 29.54
N ARG A 157 55.90 34.03 29.87
CA ARG A 157 55.80 32.69 29.26
C ARG A 157 54.46 32.04 29.55
N LEU A 158 53.98 32.12 30.79
CA LEU A 158 52.71 31.54 31.19
C LEU A 158 51.52 32.18 30.45
N ARG A 159 51.52 33.51 30.28
CA ARG A 159 50.50 34.23 29.50
C ARG A 159 50.51 33.79 28.04
N TRP A 160 51.69 33.67 27.43
CA TRP A 160 51.82 33.19 26.05
C TRP A 160 51.39 31.73 25.90
N ILE A 161 51.68 30.87 26.87
CA ILE A 161 51.22 29.47 26.88
C ILE A 161 49.69 29.41 26.91
N PHE A 162 49.03 30.17 27.80
CA PHE A 162 47.57 30.19 27.85
C PHE A 162 46.95 30.85 26.62
N PHE A 163 47.55 31.92 26.09
CA PHE A 163 47.06 32.59 24.88
C PHE A 163 47.15 31.68 23.66
N LEU A 164 48.31 31.04 23.43
CA LEU A 164 48.48 30.08 22.34
C LEU A 164 47.62 28.83 22.56
N GLY A 165 47.51 28.34 23.79
CA GLY A 165 46.66 27.21 24.14
C GLY A 165 45.18 27.48 23.87
N PHE A 166 44.69 28.67 24.20
CA PHE A 166 43.32 29.09 23.88
C PHE A 166 43.05 29.03 22.37
N TRP A 167 43.92 29.64 21.56
CA TRP A 167 43.75 29.64 20.11
C TRP A 167 43.91 28.24 19.49
N ALA A 168 44.79 27.40 20.04
CA ALA A 168 44.95 26.02 19.60
C ALA A 168 43.72 25.16 19.91
N ILE A 169 43.15 25.29 21.11
CA ILE A 169 41.91 24.59 21.51
C ILE A 169 40.73 25.09 20.67
N TRP A 170 40.63 26.40 20.46
CA TRP A 170 39.60 26.99 19.62
C TRP A 170 39.67 26.46 18.18
N ALA A 171 40.85 26.44 17.57
CA ALA A 171 41.06 25.89 16.24
C ALA A 171 40.79 24.38 16.21
N GLY A 172 41.18 23.64 17.25
CA GLY A 172 40.89 22.21 17.39
C GLY A 172 39.39 21.92 17.44
N MET A 173 38.62 22.69 18.21
CA MET A 173 37.16 22.56 18.27
C MET A 173 36.51 22.90 16.91
N LEU A 174 36.99 23.92 16.21
CA LEU A 174 36.50 24.28 14.87
C LEU A 174 36.75 23.16 13.85
N ILE A 175 37.97 22.62 13.81
CA ILE A 175 38.32 21.50 12.91
C ILE A 175 37.46 20.28 13.24
N CYS A 176 37.27 19.96 14.52
CA CYS A 176 36.46 18.82 14.95
C CYS A 176 34.98 19.01 14.55
N ALA A 177 34.43 20.23 14.70
CA ALA A 177 33.08 20.54 14.26
C ALA A 177 32.92 20.40 12.73
N ILE A 178 33.86 20.91 11.95
CA ILE A 178 33.87 20.75 10.48
C ILE A 178 33.97 19.27 10.10
N PHE A 179 34.83 18.51 10.79
CA PHE A 179 35.01 17.09 10.56
C PHE A 179 33.71 16.31 10.81
N ILE A 180 33.02 16.60 11.92
CA ILE A 180 31.69 16.03 12.20
C ILE A 180 30.70 16.38 11.09
N ILE A 181 30.68 17.62 10.59
CA ILE A 181 29.76 18.02 9.52
C ILE A 181 30.05 17.31 8.19
N VAL A 182 31.33 17.08 7.87
CA VAL A 182 31.75 16.43 6.62
C VAL A 182 31.56 14.91 6.68
N GLU A 183 31.85 14.27 7.82
CA GLU A 183 31.68 12.84 8.00
C GLU A 183 30.26 12.44 8.38
N ALA A 184 29.47 13.35 8.97
CA ALA A 184 28.06 13.07 9.24
C ALA A 184 27.39 12.74 7.92
N PRO A 185 26.86 11.50 7.76
CA PRO A 185 26.10 11.17 6.57
C PRO A 185 24.94 12.17 6.50
N LYS A 186 24.65 12.67 5.30
CA LYS A 186 23.44 13.46 5.08
C LYS A 186 22.28 12.61 5.58
N CYS A 187 21.70 12.96 6.72
CA CYS A 187 20.42 12.43 7.17
C CYS A 187 19.35 12.94 6.20
N ALA A 188 19.33 12.41 4.98
CA ALA A 188 18.12 12.42 4.20
C ALA A 188 17.12 11.60 5.02
N ALA A 189 15.97 12.19 5.35
CA ALA A 189 14.85 11.40 5.83
C ALA A 189 14.70 10.22 4.83
N PRO A 190 14.68 8.96 5.29
CA PRO A 190 14.59 7.82 4.38
C PRO A 190 13.40 8.07 3.45
N GLU A 191 13.62 7.90 2.15
CA GLU A 191 12.57 8.20 1.17
C GLU A 191 11.32 7.40 1.54
N PRO A 192 10.15 8.06 1.67
CA PRO A 192 8.93 7.37 2.04
C PRO A 192 8.64 6.27 1.02
N LEU A 193 7.96 5.22 1.47
CA LEU A 193 7.50 4.17 0.57
C LEU A 193 6.74 4.79 -0.63
N PRO A 194 6.83 4.22 -1.84
CA PRO A 194 6.02 4.67 -2.97
C PRO A 194 4.52 4.71 -2.62
N TRP A 195 3.74 5.57 -3.28
CA TRP A 195 2.32 5.75 -2.96
C TRP A 195 1.54 4.41 -3.01
N TYR A 196 1.87 3.55 -3.99
CA TYR A 196 1.25 2.25 -4.19
C TYR A 196 1.59 1.22 -3.10
N LYS A 197 2.50 1.51 -2.16
CA LYS A 197 2.83 0.67 -0.99
C LYS A 197 2.21 1.19 0.32
N ARG A 198 1.71 2.43 0.33
CA ARG A 198 1.29 3.15 1.54
C ARG A 198 -0.19 2.98 1.87
N GLY A 199 -1.08 3.10 0.89
CA GLY A 199 -2.53 3.03 1.13
C GLY A 199 -3.14 1.71 0.69
N LEU A 200 -4.46 1.61 0.81
CA LEU A 200 -5.25 0.57 0.16
C LEU A 200 -5.52 0.93 -1.31
N LEU A 201 -5.85 -0.08 -2.10
CA LEU A 201 -6.25 0.06 -3.51
C LEU A 201 -7.71 -0.36 -3.67
N ALA A 202 -8.54 0.55 -4.17
CA ALA A 202 -9.98 0.32 -4.34
C ALA A 202 -10.28 -0.13 -5.77
N LYS A 203 -10.83 -1.34 -5.95
CA LYS A 203 -11.14 -1.92 -7.27
C LYS A 203 -12.63 -1.75 -7.61
N PHE A 204 -12.90 -1.28 -8.83
CA PHE A 204 -14.24 -1.12 -9.40
C PHE A 204 -14.39 -1.99 -10.64
N ASN A 205 -15.61 -2.49 -10.87
CA ASN A 205 -15.89 -3.43 -11.96
C ASN A 205 -16.17 -2.72 -13.30
N ALA A 206 -16.85 -1.58 -13.27
CA ALA A 206 -17.23 -0.84 -14.47
C ALA A 206 -16.14 0.16 -14.85
N LEU A 207 -15.75 0.23 -16.12
CA LEU A 207 -14.83 1.26 -16.64
C LEU A 207 -15.52 2.62 -16.74
N GLU A 208 -16.06 3.14 -15.65
CA GLU A 208 -16.71 4.44 -15.58
C GLU A 208 -16.60 4.96 -14.15
N ALA A 209 -16.12 6.19 -13.97
CA ALA A 209 -16.04 6.81 -12.66
C ALA A 209 -17.35 7.54 -12.34
N VAL A 210 -18.29 6.84 -11.72
CA VAL A 210 -19.53 7.45 -11.23
C VAL A 210 -19.30 8.18 -9.90
N ALA A 211 -20.14 9.14 -9.55
CA ALA A 211 -19.96 9.94 -8.33
C ALA A 211 -19.85 9.09 -7.05
N SER A 212 -20.61 8.00 -6.97
CA SER A 212 -20.56 7.05 -5.85
C SER A 212 -19.20 6.37 -5.70
N ASP A 213 -18.49 6.11 -6.79
CA ASP A 213 -17.16 5.48 -6.75
C ASP A 213 -16.15 6.42 -6.11
N ILE A 214 -16.21 7.69 -6.52
CA ILE A 214 -15.33 8.75 -6.03
C ILE A 214 -15.54 8.94 -4.54
N ASP A 215 -16.79 8.97 -4.09
CA ASP A 215 -17.13 9.13 -2.67
C ASP A 215 -16.68 7.90 -1.86
N SER A 216 -16.93 6.69 -2.37
CA SER A 216 -16.49 5.45 -1.71
C SER A 216 -14.96 5.41 -1.57
N ALA A 217 -14.21 5.71 -2.63
CA ALA A 217 -12.75 5.75 -2.62
C ALA A 217 -12.18 6.77 -1.62
N LYS A 218 -12.85 7.92 -1.45
CA LYS A 218 -12.48 8.94 -0.45
C LYS A 218 -12.74 8.47 0.97
N VAL A 219 -13.91 7.86 1.22
CA VAL A 219 -14.30 7.37 2.55
C VAL A 219 -13.30 6.34 3.07
N VAL A 220 -12.90 5.39 2.22
CA VAL A 220 -11.91 4.37 2.59
C VAL A 220 -10.48 4.93 2.63
N GLY A 221 -10.25 6.14 2.12
CA GLY A 221 -8.91 6.74 2.05
C GLY A 221 -7.97 6.02 1.09
N ALA A 222 -8.49 5.57 -0.06
CA ALA A 222 -7.73 4.85 -1.07
C ALA A 222 -6.55 5.69 -1.59
N SER A 223 -5.39 5.05 -1.75
CA SER A 223 -4.23 5.67 -2.42
C SER A 223 -4.36 5.65 -3.94
N ALA A 224 -5.13 4.69 -4.45
CA ALA A 224 -5.49 4.61 -5.85
C ALA A 224 -6.75 3.77 -6.05
N VAL A 225 -7.34 3.97 -7.22
CA VAL A 225 -8.44 3.19 -7.75
C VAL A 225 -7.96 2.30 -8.90
N ILE A 226 -8.55 1.12 -9.00
CA ILE A 226 -8.29 0.14 -10.05
C ILE A 226 -9.56 0.00 -10.87
N TYR A 227 -9.43 0.21 -12.18
CA TYR A 227 -10.48 -0.03 -13.16
C TYR A 227 -10.03 -1.12 -14.15
N GLU A 228 -10.95 -1.99 -14.54
CA GLU A 228 -10.66 -2.99 -15.58
C GLU A 228 -10.94 -2.42 -16.97
N LEU A 229 -9.92 -2.40 -17.83
CA LEU A 229 -10.10 -2.10 -19.24
C LEU A 229 -10.59 -3.37 -19.94
N PRO A 230 -11.74 -3.35 -20.64
CA PRO A 230 -12.21 -4.50 -21.40
C PRO A 230 -11.11 -5.02 -22.34
N PRO A 231 -10.86 -6.34 -22.41
CA PRO A 231 -9.74 -6.92 -23.16
C PRO A 231 -9.68 -6.46 -24.62
N ALA A 232 -10.85 -6.28 -25.25
CA ALA A 232 -11.00 -5.80 -26.61
C ALA A 232 -10.43 -4.40 -26.86
N LEU A 233 -10.41 -3.57 -25.83
CA LEU A 233 -9.99 -2.18 -25.90
C LEU A 233 -8.49 -2.00 -25.62
N THR A 234 -7.78 -3.04 -25.16
CA THR A 234 -6.35 -2.96 -24.80
C THR A 234 -5.48 -2.39 -25.93
N TYR A 235 -5.71 -2.83 -27.17
CA TYR A 235 -4.96 -2.36 -28.35
C TYR A 235 -5.67 -1.23 -29.12
N SER A 236 -6.79 -0.74 -28.59
CA SER A 236 -7.62 0.33 -29.15
C SER A 236 -7.65 1.57 -28.25
N VAL A 237 -6.68 1.72 -27.35
CA VAL A 237 -6.64 2.85 -26.39
C VAL A 237 -6.50 4.22 -27.05
N HIS A 238 -5.99 4.26 -28.29
CA HIS A 238 -5.89 5.48 -29.10
C HIS A 238 -7.22 5.89 -29.75
N ASP A 239 -8.24 5.04 -29.69
CA ASP A 239 -9.56 5.41 -30.23
C ASP A 239 -10.11 6.58 -29.41
N PRO A 240 -10.55 7.69 -30.06
CA PRO A 240 -10.92 8.90 -29.34
C PRO A 240 -11.99 8.71 -28.25
N ALA A 241 -12.92 7.78 -28.45
CA ALA A 241 -13.94 7.45 -27.47
C ALA A 241 -13.35 6.79 -26.20
N VAL A 242 -12.39 5.87 -26.38
CA VAL A 242 -11.70 5.19 -25.28
C VAL A 242 -10.81 6.20 -24.54
N GLU A 243 -10.04 7.00 -25.29
CA GLU A 243 -9.17 8.03 -24.73
C GLU A 243 -9.96 9.04 -23.88
N GLN A 244 -11.11 9.52 -24.38
CA GLN A 244 -11.98 10.45 -23.67
C GLN A 244 -12.51 9.83 -22.36
N LYS A 245 -12.91 8.55 -22.38
CA LYS A 245 -13.39 7.85 -21.20
C LYS A 245 -12.30 7.72 -20.12
N LEU A 246 -11.10 7.34 -20.53
CA LEU A 246 -9.94 7.20 -19.62
C LEU A 246 -9.52 8.56 -19.03
N LYS A 247 -9.47 9.61 -19.85
CA LYS A 247 -9.20 10.98 -19.38
C LYS A 247 -10.24 11.46 -18.37
N ALA A 248 -11.52 11.16 -18.59
CA ALA A 248 -12.59 11.51 -17.67
C ALA A 248 -12.41 10.82 -16.31
N ILE A 249 -12.05 9.54 -16.29
CA ILE A 249 -11.74 8.80 -15.06
C ILE A 249 -10.58 9.47 -14.31
N VAL A 250 -9.47 9.75 -14.99
CA VAL A 250 -8.30 10.41 -14.37
C VAL A 250 -8.66 11.77 -13.77
N GLU A 251 -9.40 12.60 -14.50
CA GLU A 251 -9.77 13.94 -14.02
C GLU A 251 -10.71 13.89 -12.81
N SER A 252 -11.60 12.89 -12.73
CA SER A 252 -12.51 12.68 -11.58
C SER A 252 -11.79 12.51 -10.24
N TYR A 253 -10.59 11.91 -10.24
CA TYR A 253 -9.83 11.60 -9.02
C TYR A 253 -8.74 12.61 -8.68
N LYS A 254 -8.40 13.51 -9.60
CA LYS A 254 -7.29 14.47 -9.49
C LYS A 254 -7.39 15.37 -8.25
N ASN A 255 -8.58 15.85 -7.92
CA ASN A 255 -8.79 16.73 -6.75
C ASN A 255 -8.73 15.97 -5.41
N ALA A 256 -8.83 14.65 -5.43
CA ALA A 256 -8.79 13.80 -4.24
C ALA A 256 -7.38 13.27 -3.92
N ASP A 257 -6.37 13.56 -4.76
CA ASP A 257 -5.03 12.97 -4.70
C ASP A 257 -5.04 11.43 -4.73
N ILE A 258 -5.97 10.88 -5.51
CA ILE A 258 -6.14 9.44 -5.71
C ILE A 258 -5.63 9.08 -7.11
N ASN A 259 -4.69 8.15 -7.18
CA ASN A 259 -4.12 7.72 -8.46
C ASN A 259 -5.05 6.73 -9.17
N VAL A 260 -4.91 6.59 -10.49
CA VAL A 260 -5.67 5.62 -11.30
C VAL A 260 -4.76 4.52 -11.83
N ILE A 261 -5.17 3.28 -11.64
CA ILE A 261 -4.53 2.05 -12.12
C ILE A 261 -5.49 1.34 -13.07
N LEU A 262 -4.95 0.71 -14.12
CA LEU A 262 -5.74 -0.14 -15.02
C LEU A 262 -5.34 -1.61 -14.91
N ASP A 263 -6.34 -2.48 -14.74
CA ASP A 263 -6.20 -3.90 -15.03
C ASP A 263 -6.26 -4.07 -16.57
N LEU A 264 -5.22 -4.65 -17.17
CA LEU A 264 -5.07 -4.82 -18.62
C LEU A 264 -4.99 -6.30 -18.98
N THR A 265 -5.64 -6.68 -20.09
CA THR A 265 -5.57 -8.04 -20.66
C THR A 265 -4.96 -7.99 -22.05
N PRO A 266 -3.63 -8.11 -22.19
CA PRO A 266 -2.95 -7.96 -23.48
C PRO A 266 -2.69 -9.29 -24.20
N ASN A 267 -2.89 -10.42 -23.55
CA ASN A 267 -2.39 -11.71 -24.02
C ASN A 267 -3.22 -12.38 -25.13
N TYR A 268 -4.38 -11.83 -25.49
CA TYR A 268 -5.17 -12.29 -26.63
C TYR A 268 -5.90 -11.13 -27.29
N VAL A 269 -6.31 -11.34 -28.54
CA VAL A 269 -7.12 -10.40 -29.30
C VAL A 269 -8.31 -11.09 -29.96
N PRO A 270 -9.44 -10.39 -30.14
CA PRO A 270 -10.58 -10.95 -30.86
C PRO A 270 -10.28 -11.13 -32.35
N SER A 271 -11.08 -11.97 -33.00
CA SER A 271 -10.98 -12.27 -34.43
C SER A 271 -11.12 -11.07 -35.38
N ASN A 272 -11.75 -9.99 -34.94
CA ASN A 272 -11.89 -8.76 -35.71
C ASN A 272 -10.79 -7.72 -35.42
N SER A 273 -9.78 -8.05 -34.59
CA SER A 273 -8.67 -7.16 -34.32
C SER A 273 -7.79 -6.91 -35.56
N THR A 274 -7.21 -5.72 -35.64
CA THR A 274 -6.23 -5.38 -36.70
C THR A 274 -5.06 -6.36 -36.70
N LEU A 275 -4.51 -6.68 -35.53
CA LEU A 275 -3.43 -7.66 -35.36
C LEU A 275 -3.73 -9.01 -36.03
N PHE A 276 -4.91 -9.56 -35.75
CA PHE A 276 -5.28 -10.87 -36.28
C PHE A 276 -5.65 -10.83 -37.76
N THR A 277 -6.42 -9.82 -38.20
CA THR A 277 -6.81 -9.68 -39.61
C THR A 277 -5.59 -9.48 -40.52
N GLU A 278 -4.59 -8.74 -40.05
CA GLU A 278 -3.31 -8.60 -40.74
C GLU A 278 -2.51 -9.92 -40.75
N ALA A 279 -2.40 -10.64 -39.64
CA ALA A 279 -1.73 -11.93 -39.60
C ALA A 279 -2.42 -13.00 -40.47
N LYS A 280 -3.75 -12.94 -40.59
CA LYS A 280 -4.52 -13.82 -41.48
C LYS A 280 -4.17 -13.56 -42.93
N SER A 281 -4.10 -12.29 -43.33
CA SER A 281 -3.84 -11.87 -44.72
C SER A 281 -2.35 -11.90 -45.12
N ASP A 282 -1.43 -11.67 -44.19
CA ASP A 282 0.02 -11.62 -44.42
C ASP A 282 0.75 -12.62 -43.52
N LYS A 283 1.37 -13.64 -44.15
CA LYS A 283 2.13 -14.67 -43.43
C LYS A 283 3.32 -14.11 -42.64
N SER A 284 3.90 -12.97 -43.03
CA SER A 284 5.03 -12.38 -42.31
C SER A 284 4.64 -11.85 -40.92
N LYS A 285 3.36 -11.53 -40.72
CA LYS A 285 2.80 -11.05 -39.45
C LYS A 285 2.27 -12.17 -38.55
N ARG A 286 2.32 -13.43 -39.00
CA ARG A 286 1.87 -14.59 -38.22
C ARG A 286 2.74 -14.91 -37.02
N SER A 287 3.95 -14.37 -36.95
CA SER A 287 4.86 -14.57 -35.81
C SER A 287 4.26 -14.09 -34.50
N ALA A 288 3.29 -13.17 -34.51
CA ALA A 288 2.59 -12.71 -33.31
C ALA A 288 1.72 -13.79 -32.62
N PHE A 289 1.36 -14.86 -33.34
CA PHE A 289 0.44 -15.91 -32.87
C PHE A 289 1.09 -17.30 -32.98
N ILE A 290 0.41 -18.32 -32.44
CA ILE A 290 0.76 -19.73 -32.66
C ILE A 290 -0.16 -20.33 -33.73
N TRP A 291 0.42 -20.74 -34.86
CA TRP A 291 -0.30 -21.33 -36.00
C TRP A 291 0.04 -22.80 -36.17
N LYS A 292 -0.94 -23.61 -36.59
CA LYS A 292 -0.74 -24.97 -37.12
C LYS A 292 -1.36 -25.08 -38.51
N GLU A 293 -0.53 -25.38 -39.51
CA GLU A 293 -0.96 -25.50 -40.90
C GLU A 293 -0.87 -26.95 -41.41
N GLY A 294 -1.87 -27.39 -42.17
CA GLY A 294 -1.87 -28.66 -42.89
C GLY A 294 -1.94 -29.90 -41.98
N ALA A 295 -1.09 -30.89 -42.24
CA ALA A 295 -1.04 -32.16 -41.50
C ALA A 295 -0.25 -32.09 -40.19
N GLN A 296 0.02 -30.88 -39.67
CA GLN A 296 0.68 -30.72 -38.39
C GLN A 296 -0.18 -31.31 -37.27
N ASN A 297 0.45 -32.04 -36.35
CA ASN A 297 -0.25 -32.61 -35.22
C ASN A 297 -0.82 -31.48 -34.34
N ILE A 298 -2.12 -31.54 -34.09
CA ILE A 298 -2.83 -30.63 -33.19
C ILE A 298 -2.76 -31.23 -31.80
N SER A 299 -2.25 -30.47 -30.84
CA SER A 299 -2.10 -30.99 -29.48
C SER A 299 -3.44 -31.12 -28.76
N ASN A 300 -3.46 -31.93 -27.70
CA ASN A 300 -4.59 -32.12 -26.79
C ASN A 300 -4.90 -30.91 -25.88
N TRP A 301 -4.29 -29.74 -26.14
CA TRP A 301 -4.45 -28.56 -25.31
C TRP A 301 -5.92 -28.14 -25.20
N ARG A 302 -6.33 -27.75 -23.98
CA ARG A 302 -7.71 -27.35 -23.68
C ARG A 302 -7.79 -25.86 -23.41
N SER A 303 -8.87 -25.25 -23.91
CA SER A 303 -9.22 -23.88 -23.56
C SER A 303 -9.85 -23.85 -22.16
N LEU A 304 -9.87 -22.66 -21.55
CA LEU A 304 -10.57 -22.41 -20.29
C LEU A 304 -12.09 -22.64 -20.38
N GLN A 305 -12.63 -22.78 -21.59
CA GLN A 305 -14.03 -23.13 -21.84
C GLN A 305 -14.24 -24.65 -21.98
N ASN A 306 -13.28 -25.48 -21.56
CA ASN A 306 -13.32 -26.95 -21.65
C ASN A 306 -13.53 -27.47 -23.09
N THR A 307 -13.01 -26.73 -24.07
CA THR A 307 -13.00 -27.12 -25.50
C THR A 307 -11.57 -27.27 -26.01
N SER A 308 -11.38 -27.61 -27.29
CA SER A 308 -10.05 -27.55 -27.92
C SER A 308 -9.49 -26.13 -27.81
N ALA A 309 -8.23 -25.98 -27.42
CA ALA A 309 -7.52 -24.69 -27.50
C ALA A 309 -7.13 -24.31 -28.94
N TRP A 310 -7.41 -25.17 -29.92
CA TRP A 310 -7.11 -24.92 -31.33
C TRP A 310 -8.37 -24.59 -32.09
N ASP A 311 -8.45 -23.35 -32.56
CA ASP A 311 -9.57 -22.84 -33.34
C ASP A 311 -9.24 -22.90 -34.84
N GLN A 312 -10.17 -23.42 -35.65
CA GLN A 312 -9.95 -23.61 -37.09
C GLN A 312 -10.40 -22.37 -37.86
N VAL A 313 -9.44 -21.53 -38.22
CA VAL A 313 -9.71 -20.21 -38.84
C VAL A 313 -9.86 -20.28 -40.36
N GLU A 314 -9.28 -21.32 -40.96
CA GLU A 314 -9.44 -21.74 -42.35
C GLU A 314 -9.28 -23.26 -42.43
N VAL A 315 -9.76 -23.90 -43.49
CA VAL A 315 -9.66 -25.36 -43.63
C VAL A 315 -8.20 -25.80 -43.56
N GLY A 316 -7.87 -26.59 -42.54
CA GLY A 316 -6.51 -27.07 -42.27
C GLY A 316 -5.56 -26.06 -41.64
N ASN A 317 -6.03 -24.86 -41.24
CA ASN A 317 -5.23 -23.89 -40.51
C ASN A 317 -5.87 -23.60 -39.15
N TYR A 318 -5.11 -23.84 -38.09
CA TYR A 318 -5.54 -23.65 -36.71
C TYR A 318 -4.71 -22.58 -36.02
N VAL A 319 -5.34 -21.84 -35.11
CA VAL A 319 -4.70 -20.82 -34.28
C VAL A 319 -5.00 -21.12 -32.82
N LEU A 320 -4.01 -20.88 -31.96
CA LEU A 320 -4.18 -21.06 -30.52
C LEU A 320 -5.19 -20.05 -29.95
N SER A 321 -6.10 -20.56 -29.13
CA SER A 321 -7.23 -19.86 -28.54
C SER A 321 -7.56 -20.47 -27.16
N GLN A 322 -6.74 -20.16 -26.16
CA GLN A 322 -6.84 -20.70 -24.81
C GLN A 322 -8.01 -20.12 -24.02
N PHE A 323 -8.47 -18.92 -24.39
CA PHE A 323 -9.60 -18.23 -23.75
C PHE A 323 -10.94 -18.53 -24.43
N GLY A 324 -10.89 -19.34 -25.49
CA GLY A 324 -12.01 -19.86 -26.25
C GLY A 324 -12.27 -19.15 -27.56
N ALA A 325 -13.12 -19.79 -28.38
CA ALA A 325 -13.18 -19.56 -29.83
C ALA A 325 -13.25 -18.09 -30.23
N GLY A 326 -12.45 -17.70 -31.23
CA GLY A 326 -12.34 -16.33 -31.71
C GLY A 326 -11.53 -15.37 -30.83
N LEU A 327 -10.96 -15.82 -29.71
CA LEU A 327 -9.99 -15.08 -28.90
C LEU A 327 -8.60 -15.69 -29.10
N TYR A 328 -7.75 -15.04 -29.88
CA TYR A 328 -6.48 -15.61 -30.32
C TYR A 328 -5.31 -15.11 -29.48
N ASP A 329 -4.54 -16.05 -28.94
CA ASP A 329 -3.42 -15.77 -28.06
C ASP A 329 -2.24 -15.12 -28.78
N LEU A 330 -1.66 -14.10 -28.14
CA LEU A 330 -0.47 -13.39 -28.60
C LEU A 330 0.78 -13.90 -27.90
N LYS A 331 1.86 -14.10 -28.67
CA LYS A 331 3.21 -14.26 -28.12
C LYS A 331 3.70 -12.91 -27.62
N MET A 332 3.63 -12.67 -26.31
CA MET A 332 3.97 -11.35 -25.73
C MET A 332 5.47 -11.00 -25.88
N ASN A 333 6.34 -11.99 -26.09
CA ASN A 333 7.75 -11.79 -26.40
C ASN A 333 8.05 -11.58 -27.90
N ASP A 334 7.06 -11.66 -28.79
CA ASP A 334 7.25 -11.29 -30.20
C ASP A 334 7.54 -9.79 -30.30
N VAL A 335 8.51 -9.41 -31.12
CA VAL A 335 8.98 -8.02 -31.24
C VAL A 335 7.85 -7.07 -31.65
N ASN A 336 6.96 -7.50 -32.55
CA ASN A 336 5.86 -6.64 -33.00
C ASN A 336 4.80 -6.48 -31.93
N VAL A 337 4.42 -7.59 -31.26
CA VAL A 337 3.46 -7.58 -30.14
C VAL A 337 3.98 -6.71 -29.00
N LYS A 338 5.25 -6.90 -28.63
CA LYS A 338 5.92 -6.14 -27.58
C LYS A 338 5.91 -4.65 -27.89
N ASN A 339 6.31 -4.24 -29.10
CA ASN A 339 6.30 -2.83 -29.50
C ASN A 339 4.89 -2.21 -29.45
N GLN A 340 3.87 -2.95 -29.89
CA GLN A 340 2.49 -2.46 -29.83
C GLN A 340 1.99 -2.32 -28.39
N PHE A 341 2.31 -3.29 -27.52
CA PHE A 341 1.91 -3.21 -26.12
C PHE A 341 2.68 -2.11 -25.36
N GLU A 342 3.96 -1.92 -25.64
CA GLU A 342 4.74 -0.80 -25.11
C GLU A 342 4.15 0.56 -25.53
N ASP A 343 3.66 0.69 -26.76
CA ASP A 343 2.95 1.90 -27.21
C ASP A 343 1.64 2.12 -26.45
N VAL A 344 0.85 1.06 -26.20
CA VAL A 344 -0.34 1.11 -25.33
C VAL A 344 0.02 1.62 -23.94
N LEU A 345 1.02 1.02 -23.28
CA LEU A 345 1.47 1.44 -21.94
C LEU A 345 1.92 2.90 -21.93
N LYS A 346 2.72 3.31 -22.92
CA LYS A 346 3.20 4.69 -23.07
C LYS A 346 2.05 5.67 -23.25
N HIS A 347 1.07 5.34 -24.09
CA HIS A 347 -0.09 6.19 -24.33
C HIS A 347 -0.91 6.35 -23.05
N LEU A 348 -1.22 5.26 -22.35
CA LEU A 348 -1.98 5.29 -21.09
C LEU A 348 -1.28 6.11 -20.00
N LEU A 349 0.05 6.01 -19.87
CA LEU A 349 0.82 6.87 -18.97
C LEU A 349 0.68 8.36 -19.35
N ALA A 350 0.68 8.69 -20.64
CA ALA A 350 0.48 10.06 -21.11
C ALA A 350 -0.93 10.62 -20.82
N LEU A 351 -1.93 9.75 -20.64
CA LEU A 351 -3.28 10.13 -20.19
C LEU A 351 -3.37 10.38 -18.68
N GLY A 352 -2.31 10.10 -17.92
CA GLY A 352 -2.27 10.27 -16.47
C GLY A 352 -2.58 9.02 -15.66
N ILE A 353 -2.69 7.84 -16.30
CA ILE A 353 -2.70 6.56 -15.59
C ILE A 353 -1.35 6.36 -14.91
N LYS A 354 -1.37 5.88 -13.67
CA LYS A 354 -0.19 5.81 -12.78
C LYS A 354 0.27 4.39 -12.51
N GLY A 355 -0.42 3.38 -12.99
CA GLY A 355 0.05 2.00 -12.87
C GLY A 355 -0.80 1.03 -13.66
N PHE A 356 -0.28 -0.18 -13.82
CA PHE A 356 -0.95 -1.25 -14.54
C PHE A 356 -0.85 -2.56 -13.77
N ARG A 357 -1.93 -3.34 -13.81
CA ARG A 357 -1.96 -4.74 -13.37
C ARG A 357 -2.27 -5.61 -14.56
N LEU A 358 -1.40 -6.55 -14.88
CA LEU A 358 -1.52 -7.41 -16.04
C LEU A 358 -2.30 -8.67 -15.65
N LYS A 359 -3.41 -8.92 -16.35
CA LYS A 359 -4.19 -10.16 -16.25
C LYS A 359 -3.56 -11.25 -17.11
N ASN A 360 -3.79 -12.51 -16.73
CA ASN A 360 -3.43 -13.71 -17.47
C ASN A 360 -1.93 -13.87 -17.74
N THR A 361 -1.07 -13.32 -16.88
CA THR A 361 0.40 -13.31 -17.08
C THR A 361 1.02 -14.69 -17.25
N LYS A 362 0.45 -15.73 -16.63
CA LYS A 362 0.90 -17.11 -16.79
C LYS A 362 0.85 -17.64 -18.23
N PHE A 363 0.10 -16.98 -19.13
CA PHE A 363 -0.06 -17.35 -20.54
C PHE A 363 0.77 -16.49 -21.50
N PHE A 364 1.57 -15.53 -21.03
CA PHE A 364 2.23 -14.54 -21.90
C PHE A 364 3.32 -15.12 -22.80
N LEU A 365 4.03 -16.13 -22.30
CA LEU A 365 5.08 -16.80 -23.04
C LEU A 365 4.55 -18.08 -23.66
N LEU A 366 4.63 -18.14 -24.98
CA LEU A 366 4.18 -19.27 -25.78
C LEU A 366 5.30 -19.75 -26.71
N SER A 367 5.31 -21.05 -26.98
CA SER A 367 6.26 -21.68 -27.88
C SER A 367 5.54 -22.24 -29.11
N ASP A 368 6.16 -22.14 -30.29
CA ASP A 368 5.67 -22.82 -31.49
C ASP A 368 5.74 -24.35 -31.37
N LYS A 369 6.54 -24.84 -30.41
CA LYS A 369 6.56 -26.24 -29.98
C LYS A 369 5.42 -26.46 -28.99
N THR A 370 4.40 -27.17 -29.45
CA THR A 370 3.18 -27.44 -28.68
C THR A 370 2.98 -28.96 -28.52
N PRO A 371 3.80 -29.63 -27.69
CA PRO A 371 3.59 -31.05 -27.38
C PRO A 371 2.28 -31.24 -26.62
N ASP A 372 1.77 -32.48 -26.61
CA ASP A 372 0.61 -32.83 -25.79
C ASP A 372 0.91 -32.63 -24.30
N GLU A 373 -0.09 -32.14 -23.57
CA GLU A 373 -0.07 -32.09 -22.11
C GLU A 373 -0.29 -33.48 -21.52
N VAL A 374 0.18 -33.64 -20.28
CA VAL A 374 -0.04 -34.86 -19.50
C VAL A 374 -1.23 -34.70 -18.57
N VAL A 375 -1.78 -35.85 -18.16
CA VAL A 375 -2.92 -35.91 -17.24
C VAL A 375 -2.51 -35.39 -15.87
N SER A 376 -3.35 -34.54 -15.27
CA SER A 376 -3.19 -34.04 -13.91
C SER A 376 -3.35 -35.18 -12.90
N SER A 377 -2.64 -35.07 -11.77
CA SER A 377 -2.84 -35.95 -10.63
C SER A 377 -4.19 -35.74 -9.93
N ASP A 378 -4.92 -34.66 -10.25
CA ASP A 378 -6.14 -34.25 -9.58
C ASP A 378 -7.36 -35.03 -10.09
N GLY A 379 -8.05 -35.72 -9.17
CA GLY A 379 -8.92 -36.84 -9.49
C GLY A 379 -10.37 -36.56 -9.92
N ASN A 380 -10.77 -35.31 -10.18
CA ASN A 380 -12.20 -34.94 -10.33
C ASN A 380 -12.62 -34.40 -11.70
N PHE A 381 -11.79 -34.55 -12.74
CA PHE A 381 -12.06 -33.97 -14.06
C PHE A 381 -12.21 -35.03 -15.16
N GLY A 382 -13.07 -34.75 -16.14
CA GLY A 382 -13.15 -35.52 -17.39
C GLY A 382 -12.07 -35.09 -18.38
N HIS A 383 -11.69 -35.96 -19.32
CA HIS A 383 -10.62 -35.71 -20.30
C HIS A 383 -10.83 -34.48 -21.23
N THR A 384 -12.04 -33.93 -21.27
CA THR A 384 -12.38 -32.69 -21.99
C THR A 384 -12.16 -31.43 -21.15
N ASP A 385 -12.10 -31.58 -19.84
CA ASP A 385 -12.04 -30.46 -18.91
C ASP A 385 -10.62 -29.92 -18.84
N TYR A 386 -10.49 -28.61 -18.67
CA TYR A 386 -9.21 -27.93 -18.53
C TYR A 386 -8.42 -28.53 -17.34
N GLY A 387 -9.07 -28.70 -16.18
CA GLY A 387 -8.44 -29.23 -14.97
C GLY A 387 -7.90 -30.66 -15.06
N PHE A 388 -8.29 -31.43 -16.08
CA PHE A 388 -7.76 -32.78 -16.30
C PHE A 388 -6.30 -32.79 -16.76
N TRP A 389 -5.78 -31.69 -17.30
CA TRP A 389 -4.44 -31.59 -17.86
C TRP A 389 -3.51 -30.73 -16.98
N THR A 390 -2.20 -30.97 -17.03
CA THR A 390 -1.21 -30.27 -16.18
C THR A 390 -0.79 -28.89 -16.66
N HIS A 391 -1.01 -28.55 -17.94
CA HIS A 391 -0.70 -27.23 -18.54
C HIS A 391 0.76 -26.77 -18.40
N THR A 392 1.70 -27.71 -18.48
CA THR A 392 3.15 -27.48 -18.33
C THR A 392 3.78 -26.82 -19.54
N HIS A 393 3.15 -26.89 -20.72
CA HIS A 393 3.62 -26.32 -21.98
C HIS A 393 2.79 -25.11 -22.42
N SER A 394 1.60 -24.94 -21.85
CA SER A 394 0.69 -23.82 -22.14
C SER A 394 0.76 -22.67 -21.11
N THR A 395 1.31 -22.91 -19.91
CA THR A 395 1.40 -21.90 -18.84
C THR A 395 2.76 -21.89 -18.13
N PHE A 396 3.09 -20.79 -17.43
CA PHE A 396 4.28 -20.64 -16.59
C PHE A 396 5.59 -21.02 -17.29
N GLN A 397 5.74 -20.61 -18.55
CA GLN A 397 6.96 -20.90 -19.32
C GLN A 397 8.17 -20.14 -18.78
N GLU A 398 9.35 -20.76 -18.86
CA GLU A 398 10.60 -20.15 -18.42
C GLU A 398 10.91 -18.84 -19.17
N GLY A 399 11.45 -17.85 -18.46
CA GLY A 399 11.73 -16.51 -18.98
C GLY A 399 10.59 -15.51 -18.80
N LEU A 400 9.46 -15.91 -18.21
CA LEU A 400 8.31 -15.02 -17.97
C LEU A 400 8.71 -13.82 -17.10
N GLY A 401 9.48 -14.06 -16.04
CA GLY A 401 10.02 -13.02 -15.20
C GLY A 401 10.89 -12.01 -15.94
N ASP A 402 11.70 -12.44 -16.93
CA ASP A 402 12.50 -11.53 -17.76
C ASP A 402 11.59 -10.63 -18.61
N LEU A 403 10.57 -11.21 -19.27
CA LEU A 403 9.61 -10.45 -20.07
C LEU A 403 8.87 -9.41 -19.24
N LEU A 404 8.35 -9.81 -18.07
CA LEU A 404 7.66 -8.90 -17.16
C LEU A 404 8.60 -7.82 -16.65
N TYR A 405 9.85 -8.17 -16.32
CA TYR A 405 10.87 -7.20 -15.90
C TYR A 405 11.16 -6.17 -16.99
N GLU A 406 11.23 -6.57 -18.26
CA GLU A 406 11.39 -5.65 -19.39
C GLU A 406 10.23 -4.64 -19.46
N TYR A 407 8.98 -5.10 -19.36
CA TYR A 407 7.82 -4.20 -19.30
C TYR A 407 7.85 -3.29 -18.07
N LYS A 408 8.23 -3.82 -16.91
CA LYS A 408 8.36 -3.06 -15.66
C LYS A 408 9.36 -1.94 -15.84
N MET A 409 10.53 -2.24 -16.38
CA MET A 409 11.58 -1.25 -16.65
C MET A 409 11.16 -0.23 -17.70
N PHE A 410 10.42 -0.64 -18.73
CA PHE A 410 9.85 0.28 -19.71
C PHE A 410 8.92 1.31 -19.05
N VAL A 411 7.98 0.86 -18.22
CA VAL A 411 7.07 1.73 -17.46
C VAL A 411 7.84 2.68 -16.55
N LYS A 412 8.80 2.16 -15.77
CA LYS A 412 9.63 2.94 -14.85
C LYS A 412 10.49 3.99 -15.56
N ASN A 413 10.96 3.70 -16.76
CA ASN A 413 11.78 4.63 -17.55
C ASN A 413 10.97 5.82 -18.07
N ILE A 414 9.67 5.65 -18.32
CA ILE A 414 8.77 6.73 -18.71
C ILE A 414 8.31 7.53 -17.47
N SER A 415 7.94 6.83 -16.41
CA SER A 415 7.47 7.42 -15.16
C SER A 415 8.01 6.62 -13.98
N ALA A 416 9.00 7.17 -13.27
CA ALA A 416 9.61 6.52 -12.10
C ALA A 416 8.59 6.22 -10.99
N ASP A 417 7.53 7.02 -10.91
CA ASP A 417 6.44 6.93 -9.95
C ASP A 417 5.36 5.90 -10.36
N ALA A 418 5.35 5.46 -11.62
CA ALA A 418 4.41 4.44 -12.07
C ALA A 418 4.86 3.03 -11.66
N PHE A 419 3.93 2.09 -11.58
CA PHE A 419 4.25 0.69 -11.27
C PHE A 419 3.59 -0.29 -12.25
N LEU A 420 4.22 -1.44 -12.42
CA LEU A 420 3.70 -2.58 -13.17
C LEU A 420 3.54 -3.77 -12.24
N SER A 421 2.36 -4.35 -12.21
CA SER A 421 2.06 -5.53 -11.42
C SER A 421 1.21 -6.56 -12.15
N VAL A 422 0.79 -7.59 -11.44
CA VAL A 422 -0.17 -8.59 -11.92
C VAL A 422 -1.52 -8.40 -11.26
N ALA A 423 -2.56 -8.86 -11.95
CA ALA A 423 -3.92 -8.86 -11.45
C ALA A 423 -4.34 -10.19 -10.82
N ASP A 424 -3.69 -11.30 -11.19
CA ASP A 424 -4.01 -12.65 -10.71
C ASP A 424 -2.96 -13.19 -9.73
N ASP A 425 -3.34 -14.20 -8.94
CA ASP A 425 -2.44 -14.90 -8.04
C ASP A 425 -1.27 -15.59 -8.78
N ILE A 426 -0.06 -15.34 -8.30
CA ILE A 426 1.14 -16.04 -8.73
C ILE A 426 1.16 -17.40 -8.05
N LEU A 427 1.12 -18.48 -8.85
CA LEU A 427 1.20 -19.84 -8.31
C LEU A 427 2.64 -20.36 -8.24
N ARG A 428 3.50 -19.86 -9.12
CA ARG A 428 4.91 -20.29 -9.28
C ARG A 428 5.85 -19.08 -9.21
N PRO A 429 6.18 -18.57 -8.01
CA PRO A 429 7.04 -17.40 -7.82
C PRO A 429 8.33 -17.46 -8.60
N GLU A 430 8.96 -18.63 -8.66
CA GLU A 430 10.25 -18.85 -9.30
C GLU A 430 10.26 -18.50 -10.79
N VAL A 431 9.11 -18.60 -11.46
CA VAL A 431 8.96 -18.27 -12.89
C VAL A 431 8.79 -16.77 -13.12
N TYR A 432 8.37 -16.02 -12.10
CA TYR A 432 8.16 -14.57 -12.15
C TYR A 432 9.41 -13.77 -11.76
N HIS A 433 10.48 -14.42 -11.32
CA HIS A 433 11.77 -13.78 -11.15
C HIS A 433 12.52 -13.69 -12.49
N ALA A 434 13.14 -12.54 -12.75
CA ALA A 434 14.08 -12.36 -13.84
C ALA A 434 15.41 -13.06 -13.51
N LYS A 435 16.25 -13.26 -14.51
CA LYS A 435 17.57 -13.91 -14.37
C LYS A 435 18.51 -13.24 -13.37
N ASN A 436 18.31 -11.95 -13.10
CA ASN A 436 19.07 -11.19 -12.09
C ASN A 436 18.57 -11.43 -10.65
N GLY A 437 17.53 -12.24 -10.46
CA GLY A 437 16.91 -12.52 -9.17
C GLY A 437 15.83 -11.52 -8.75
N GLU A 438 15.63 -10.43 -9.49
CA GLU A 438 14.58 -9.45 -9.20
C GLU A 438 13.20 -9.97 -9.61
N TRP A 439 12.16 -9.52 -8.92
CA TRP A 439 10.79 -9.74 -9.37
C TRP A 439 10.55 -9.09 -10.73
N GLY A 440 9.85 -9.79 -11.63
CA GLY A 440 9.37 -9.23 -12.90
C GLY A 440 8.33 -8.11 -12.72
N VAL A 441 7.77 -7.96 -11.52
CA VAL A 441 6.73 -6.99 -11.18
C VAL A 441 7.04 -6.24 -9.89
N ASP A 442 6.40 -5.08 -9.67
CA ASP A 442 6.61 -4.23 -8.49
C ASP A 442 5.89 -4.73 -7.22
N LEU A 443 4.73 -5.39 -7.38
CA LEU A 443 3.84 -5.79 -6.28
C LEU A 443 3.18 -7.16 -6.51
N PRO A 444 3.87 -8.29 -6.34
CA PRO A 444 3.27 -9.60 -6.63
C PRO A 444 2.01 -9.89 -5.77
N ILE A 445 1.11 -10.70 -6.31
CA ILE A 445 -0.02 -11.28 -5.58
C ILE A 445 0.32 -12.74 -5.31
N TYR A 446 0.35 -13.17 -4.06
CA TYR A 446 0.78 -14.53 -3.71
C TYR A 446 0.14 -15.05 -2.42
N GLY A 447 -0.33 -16.30 -2.51
CA GLY A 447 -0.65 -17.13 -1.37
C GLY A 447 -2.10 -17.02 -0.85
N PRO A 448 -2.55 -18.02 -0.09
CA PRO A 448 -3.96 -18.16 0.29
C PRO A 448 -4.37 -17.33 1.52
N LEU A 449 -3.48 -16.51 2.09
CA LEU A 449 -3.70 -15.83 3.38
C LEU A 449 -5.07 -15.15 3.47
N VAL A 450 -5.41 -14.38 2.44
CA VAL A 450 -6.67 -13.63 2.37
C VAL A 450 -7.87 -14.60 2.37
N HIS A 451 -7.77 -15.73 1.66
CA HIS A 451 -8.82 -16.76 1.62
C HIS A 451 -9.00 -17.44 2.98
N THR A 452 -7.89 -17.76 3.63
CA THR A 452 -7.85 -18.40 4.95
C THR A 452 -8.41 -17.48 6.05
N LEU A 453 -8.16 -16.17 5.97
CA LEU A 453 -8.76 -15.17 6.84
C LEU A 453 -10.28 -15.11 6.70
N HIS A 454 -10.80 -15.17 5.47
CA HIS A 454 -12.23 -15.07 5.20
C HIS A 454 -13.02 -16.32 5.61
N THR A 455 -12.47 -17.50 5.32
CA THR A 455 -13.16 -18.79 5.57
C THR A 455 -13.14 -19.23 7.04
N GLY A 456 -12.38 -18.50 7.87
CA GLY A 456 -12.15 -18.73 9.29
C GLY A 456 -11.39 -20.03 9.56
N SER A 457 -10.20 -19.90 10.13
CA SER A 457 -9.20 -20.96 10.16
C SER A 457 -8.53 -21.08 11.53
N ASN A 458 -7.95 -22.26 11.80
CA ASN A 458 -7.07 -22.47 12.93
C ASN A 458 -5.84 -21.52 12.82
N VAL A 459 -5.51 -20.85 13.92
CA VAL A 459 -4.34 -19.97 14.07
C VAL A 459 -3.05 -20.62 13.56
N ALA A 460 -2.87 -21.92 13.84
CA ALA A 460 -1.68 -22.66 13.43
C ALA A 460 -1.55 -22.71 11.91
N LYS A 461 -2.67 -22.91 11.20
CA LYS A 461 -2.74 -22.90 9.74
C LYS A 461 -2.48 -21.50 9.19
N LEU A 462 -3.11 -20.48 9.77
CA LEU A 462 -2.90 -19.08 9.34
C LEU A 462 -1.42 -18.67 9.47
N ARG A 463 -0.78 -19.07 10.58
CA ARG A 463 0.64 -18.80 10.82
C ARG A 463 1.54 -19.56 9.85
N SER A 464 1.32 -20.86 9.68
CA SER A 464 2.12 -21.67 8.75
C SER A 464 2.00 -21.15 7.32
N GLU A 465 0.80 -20.82 6.85
CA GLU A 465 0.60 -20.25 5.52
C GLU A 465 1.29 -18.90 5.35
N PHE A 466 1.25 -18.04 6.38
CA PHE A 466 1.98 -16.78 6.33
C PHE A 466 3.50 -17.01 6.27
N GLU A 467 4.04 -17.90 7.08
CA GLU A 467 5.46 -18.28 7.05
C GLU A 467 5.87 -18.88 5.69
N ASP A 468 5.03 -19.75 5.12
CA ASP A 468 5.24 -20.33 3.79
C ASP A 468 5.26 -19.25 2.70
N ILE A 469 4.34 -18.29 2.77
CA ILE A 469 4.33 -17.10 1.90
C ILE A 469 5.66 -16.36 2.02
N ARG A 470 6.12 -16.08 3.24
CA ARG A 470 7.39 -15.38 3.48
C ARG A 470 8.59 -16.13 2.93
N ASN A 471 8.62 -17.45 3.09
CA ASN A 471 9.68 -18.30 2.57
C ASN A 471 9.68 -18.35 1.04
N ALA A 472 8.49 -18.35 0.42
CA ALA A 472 8.34 -18.41 -1.03
C ALA A 472 8.69 -17.09 -1.72
N VAL A 473 8.25 -15.95 -1.17
CA VAL A 473 8.46 -14.63 -1.81
C VAL A 473 9.63 -13.84 -1.26
N GLY A 474 10.16 -14.23 -0.10
CA GLY A 474 11.30 -13.64 0.57
C GLY A 474 11.00 -12.39 1.43
N ASN A 475 11.61 -12.35 2.62
CA ASN A 475 12.11 -11.20 3.40
C ASN A 475 11.43 -9.82 3.29
N ASP A 476 11.66 -9.22 2.14
CA ASP A 476 11.45 -7.79 1.88
C ASP A 476 10.39 -7.55 0.79
N THR A 477 9.82 -8.63 0.23
CA THR A 477 8.80 -8.54 -0.82
C THR A 477 7.49 -8.01 -0.27
N TRP A 478 7.00 -6.94 -0.89
CA TRP A 478 5.73 -6.29 -0.60
C TRP A 478 4.62 -6.88 -1.47
N LEU A 479 3.59 -7.45 -0.83
CA LEU A 479 2.53 -8.17 -1.53
C LEU A 479 1.28 -7.32 -1.73
N GLN A 480 0.46 -7.68 -2.72
CA GLN A 480 -0.95 -7.29 -2.74
C GLN A 480 -1.76 -8.35 -2.00
N TRP A 481 -2.54 -7.94 -1.01
CA TRP A 481 -3.52 -8.77 -0.33
C TRP A 481 -4.86 -8.64 -1.07
N ASN A 482 -5.15 -9.59 -1.96
CA ASN A 482 -6.32 -9.51 -2.84
C ASN A 482 -7.63 -9.89 -2.13
N PHE A 483 -8.32 -8.90 -1.57
CA PHE A 483 -9.68 -9.04 -1.03
C PHE A 483 -10.76 -8.78 -2.09
N ALA A 484 -10.39 -8.39 -3.32
CA ALA A 484 -11.34 -7.96 -4.34
C ALA A 484 -12.04 -9.13 -5.06
N GLU A 485 -11.44 -10.31 -5.08
CA GLU A 485 -11.99 -11.49 -5.79
C GLU A 485 -12.78 -12.45 -4.87
N GLN A 486 -12.91 -12.12 -3.59
CA GLN A 486 -13.63 -13.00 -2.67
C GLN A 486 -15.14 -12.82 -2.80
N SER A 487 -15.85 -13.95 -2.90
CA SER A 487 -17.30 -14.02 -2.98
C SER A 487 -17.98 -13.26 -1.84
N PRO A 488 -19.21 -12.75 -2.06
CA PRO A 488 -19.97 -11.96 -1.09
C PRO A 488 -20.02 -12.62 0.30
N ALA A 489 -19.95 -11.77 1.34
CA ALA A 489 -19.83 -12.04 2.78
C ALA A 489 -20.81 -13.06 3.43
N ALA A 490 -21.59 -13.82 2.67
CA ALA A 490 -22.57 -14.80 3.14
C ALA A 490 -21.97 -15.94 3.99
N ASN A 491 -20.65 -16.12 3.99
CA ASN A 491 -19.93 -17.11 4.81
C ASN A 491 -18.75 -16.51 5.59
N LEU A 492 -18.74 -15.19 5.79
CA LEU A 492 -17.68 -14.55 6.55
C LEU A 492 -17.81 -14.96 8.02
N LYS A 493 -16.78 -15.64 8.54
CA LYS A 493 -16.73 -15.97 9.97
C LYS A 493 -16.28 -14.76 10.79
N SER A 494 -15.21 -14.08 10.37
CA SER A 494 -14.59 -13.00 11.16
C SER A 494 -15.10 -11.60 10.87
N ASP A 495 -15.11 -10.74 11.89
CA ASP A 495 -15.52 -9.34 11.76
C ASP A 495 -14.63 -8.56 10.77
N PRO A 496 -15.20 -7.79 9.81
CA PRO A 496 -14.39 -7.10 8.82
C PRO A 496 -13.42 -6.06 9.41
N SER A 497 -13.77 -5.42 10.54
CA SER A 497 -12.90 -4.43 11.18
C SER A 497 -11.68 -5.12 11.82
N ALA A 498 -11.87 -6.34 12.32
CA ALA A 498 -10.78 -7.17 12.83
C ALA A 498 -9.80 -7.55 11.72
N ILE A 499 -10.31 -7.97 10.55
CA ILE A 499 -9.47 -8.28 9.38
C ILE A 499 -8.74 -7.01 8.92
N ALA A 500 -9.44 -5.88 8.80
CA ALA A 500 -8.85 -4.62 8.36
C ALA A 500 -7.70 -4.16 9.24
N LEU A 501 -7.89 -4.16 10.56
CA LEU A 501 -6.85 -3.83 11.52
C LEU A 501 -5.72 -4.87 11.51
N PHE A 502 -6.03 -6.16 11.37
CA PHE A 502 -5.02 -7.22 11.32
C PHE A 502 -4.10 -7.09 10.12
N VAL A 503 -4.61 -6.79 8.92
CA VAL A 503 -3.76 -6.65 7.73
C VAL A 503 -3.15 -5.26 7.57
N SER A 504 -3.62 -4.28 8.36
CA SER A 504 -3.19 -2.88 8.26
C SER A 504 -1.68 -2.69 8.39
N LEU A 505 -1.01 -3.46 9.24
CA LEU A 505 0.42 -3.35 9.53
C LEU A 505 1.25 -4.51 8.97
N LEU A 506 0.64 -5.48 8.27
CA LEU A 506 1.38 -6.50 7.53
C LEU A 506 2.17 -5.86 6.37
N PRO A 507 3.33 -6.42 5.98
CA PRO A 507 4.03 -6.01 4.77
C PRO A 507 3.16 -6.29 3.53
N GLY A 508 2.51 -5.26 3.00
CA GLY A 508 1.68 -5.39 1.81
C GLY A 508 0.51 -4.41 1.74
N VAL A 509 -0.24 -4.52 0.66
CA VAL A 509 -1.27 -3.57 0.26
C VAL A 509 -2.59 -4.30 0.05
N PRO A 510 -3.64 -3.98 0.82
CA PRO A 510 -4.94 -4.55 0.57
C PRO A 510 -5.52 -3.98 -0.73
N VAL A 511 -5.93 -4.89 -1.61
CA VAL A 511 -6.72 -4.60 -2.80
C VAL A 511 -8.14 -5.02 -2.51
N VAL A 512 -9.08 -4.08 -2.59
CA VAL A 512 -10.42 -4.25 -2.03
C VAL A 512 -11.45 -3.89 -3.10
N ALA A 513 -12.41 -4.76 -3.36
CA ALA A 513 -13.52 -4.44 -4.25
C ALA A 513 -14.44 -3.40 -3.62
N MET A 514 -14.90 -2.42 -4.39
CA MET A 514 -15.89 -1.43 -3.95
C MET A 514 -17.28 -1.87 -4.44
N THR A 515 -17.75 -2.99 -3.88
CA THR A 515 -19.10 -3.50 -4.13
C THR A 515 -19.88 -3.53 -2.82
N ASN A 516 -21.22 -3.58 -2.90
CA ASN A 516 -22.09 -3.66 -1.72
C ASN A 516 -21.88 -4.94 -0.89
N THR A 517 -21.06 -5.87 -1.36
CA THR A 517 -20.80 -7.16 -0.71
C THR A 517 -19.35 -7.32 -0.27
N SER A 518 -18.53 -6.29 -0.45
CA SER A 518 -17.13 -6.31 -0.05
C SER A 518 -17.00 -6.09 1.45
N LEU A 519 -15.99 -6.75 2.03
CA LEU A 519 -15.71 -6.74 3.47
C LEU A 519 -15.52 -5.33 4.03
N PHE A 520 -15.01 -4.41 3.22
CA PHE A 520 -14.55 -3.11 3.70
C PHE A 520 -15.55 -1.98 3.41
N THR A 521 -16.65 -2.23 2.72
CA THR A 521 -17.57 -1.15 2.30
C THR A 521 -18.40 -0.60 3.46
N ASP A 522 -18.75 -1.45 4.42
CA ASP A 522 -19.62 -1.10 5.56
C ASP A 522 -18.85 -0.76 6.85
N LEU A 523 -17.52 -0.67 6.78
CA LEU A 523 -16.68 -0.35 7.93
C LEU A 523 -16.85 1.09 8.39
N ASN A 524 -16.73 1.33 9.70
CA ASN A 524 -16.71 2.69 10.23
C ASN A 524 -15.56 3.50 9.60
N PRO A 525 -15.83 4.70 9.02
CA PRO A 525 -14.81 5.57 8.45
C PRO A 525 -13.63 5.88 9.38
N GLU A 526 -13.85 5.86 10.71
CA GLU A 526 -12.80 6.06 11.71
C GLU A 526 -11.70 4.98 11.63
N VAL A 527 -12.07 3.72 11.34
CA VAL A 527 -11.10 2.62 11.19
C VAL A 527 -10.15 2.89 10.03
N PHE A 528 -10.65 3.41 8.90
CA PHE A 528 -9.80 3.78 7.76
C PHE A 528 -8.88 4.95 8.08
N ALA A 529 -9.38 5.95 8.82
CA ALA A 529 -8.58 7.06 9.27
C ALA A 529 -7.42 6.58 10.17
N GLU A 530 -7.69 5.67 11.10
CA GLU A 530 -6.68 5.06 11.96
C GLU A 530 -5.64 4.26 11.16
N ILE A 531 -6.08 3.38 10.26
CA ILE A 531 -5.20 2.60 9.39
C ILE A 531 -4.30 3.52 8.55
N LYS A 532 -4.85 4.61 8.02
CA LYS A 532 -4.08 5.61 7.27
C LYS A 532 -2.99 6.23 8.14
N GLN A 533 -3.29 6.60 9.39
CA GLN A 533 -2.28 7.13 10.31
C GLN A 533 -1.21 6.08 10.67
N LEU A 534 -1.61 4.84 10.94
CA LEU A 534 -0.68 3.73 11.21
C LEU A 534 0.31 3.52 10.07
N ARG A 535 -0.17 3.57 8.81
CA ARG A 535 0.66 3.36 7.62
C ARG A 535 1.54 4.56 7.25
N LEU A 536 1.27 5.73 7.81
CA LEU A 536 2.16 6.91 7.75
C LEU A 536 3.22 6.91 8.85
N SER A 537 3.19 5.94 9.78
CA SER A 537 4.19 5.87 10.85
C SER A 537 5.56 5.39 10.34
N PRO A 538 6.68 5.87 10.93
CA PRO A 538 8.02 5.36 10.60
C PRO A 538 8.19 3.85 10.81
N SER A 539 7.45 3.28 11.78
CA SER A 539 7.45 1.84 12.06
C SER A 539 6.81 1.02 10.94
N TYR A 540 5.82 1.56 10.22
CA TYR A 540 5.29 0.91 9.02
C TYR A 540 6.15 1.20 7.79
N MET A 541 6.64 2.43 7.60
CA MET A 541 7.37 2.81 6.38
C MET A 541 8.77 2.20 6.30
N HIS A 542 9.45 2.06 7.44
CA HIS A 542 10.88 1.66 7.49
C HIS A 542 11.20 0.66 8.61
N GLY A 543 10.17 0.24 9.35
CA GLY A 543 10.32 -0.66 10.47
C GLY A 543 10.29 -2.12 10.08
N GLU A 544 11.04 -2.90 10.85
CA GLU A 544 11.09 -4.35 10.79
C GLU A 544 9.75 -4.93 11.24
N TYR A 545 9.47 -6.13 10.76
CA TYR A 545 8.29 -6.90 11.10
C TYR A 545 8.70 -8.20 11.79
N ASN A 546 8.07 -8.53 12.91
CA ASN A 546 8.38 -9.74 13.67
C ASN A 546 7.09 -10.49 14.02
N VAL A 547 7.01 -11.79 13.69
CA VAL A 547 5.90 -12.66 14.12
C VAL A 547 6.25 -13.26 15.48
N PHE A 548 5.27 -13.32 16.39
CA PHE A 548 5.44 -13.92 17.70
C PHE A 548 4.61 -15.21 17.81
N PRO A 549 5.19 -16.29 18.36
CA PRO A 549 4.40 -17.47 18.68
C PRO A 549 3.40 -17.12 19.78
N ALA A 550 2.13 -17.43 19.58
CA ALA A 550 1.10 -17.25 20.60
C ALA A 550 0.07 -18.36 20.45
N GLU A 551 -0.26 -19.02 21.56
CA GLU A 551 -1.30 -20.03 21.55
C GLU A 551 -2.66 -19.35 21.29
N GLY A 552 -3.43 -19.86 20.33
CA GLY A 552 -4.75 -19.31 19.99
C GLY A 552 -4.75 -17.92 19.33
N LEU A 553 -3.62 -17.26 19.14
CA LEU A 553 -3.53 -15.91 18.53
C LEU A 553 -2.49 -15.83 17.41
N PHE A 554 -2.80 -15.04 16.38
CA PHE A 554 -1.79 -14.57 15.43
C PHE A 554 -1.29 -13.20 15.90
N ALA A 555 -0.04 -13.13 16.32
CA ALA A 555 0.56 -11.89 16.83
C ALA A 555 1.82 -11.50 16.07
N TYR A 556 1.98 -10.21 15.83
CA TYR A 556 3.17 -9.66 15.17
C TYR A 556 3.45 -8.23 15.63
N SER A 557 4.65 -7.71 15.36
CA SER A 557 4.98 -6.30 15.58
C SER A 557 5.56 -5.61 14.36
N ARG A 558 5.43 -4.29 14.32
CA ARG A 558 6.16 -3.37 13.43
C ARG A 558 6.95 -2.38 14.26
N ILE A 559 8.26 -2.29 14.01
CA ILE A 559 9.16 -1.54 14.88
C ILE A 559 10.26 -0.84 14.08
N LYS A 560 10.45 0.46 14.34
CA LYS A 560 11.62 1.20 13.88
C LYS A 560 12.35 1.79 15.08
N SER A 561 13.66 1.56 15.16
CA SER A 561 14.49 2.16 16.21
C SER A 561 14.26 3.67 16.32
N GLY A 562 14.16 4.17 17.56
CA GLY A 562 13.87 5.58 17.87
C GLY A 562 12.40 6.00 17.71
N ASN A 563 11.50 5.10 17.30
CA ASN A 563 10.08 5.39 17.09
C ASN A 563 9.18 4.43 17.88
N PRO A 564 7.91 4.78 18.15
CA PRO A 564 6.96 3.86 18.77
C PRO A 564 6.77 2.59 17.93
N GLY A 565 6.87 1.43 18.58
CA GLY A 565 6.51 0.15 17.99
C GLY A 565 5.00 -0.08 18.06
N TYR A 566 4.50 -0.90 17.13
CA TYR A 566 3.12 -1.38 17.12
C TYR A 566 3.14 -2.90 17.25
N PHE A 567 2.24 -3.44 18.06
CA PHE A 567 2.04 -4.87 18.26
C PHE A 567 0.58 -5.20 17.95
N VAL A 568 0.35 -6.16 17.07
CA VAL A 568 -0.98 -6.57 16.61
C VAL A 568 -1.22 -7.98 17.07
N ALA A 569 -2.39 -8.24 17.68
CA ALA A 569 -2.84 -9.58 18.00
C ALA A 569 -4.25 -9.80 17.45
N PHE A 570 -4.42 -10.86 16.67
CA PHE A 570 -5.68 -11.28 16.08
C PHE A 570 -6.07 -12.66 16.60
N ASN A 571 -7.33 -12.79 17.01
CA ASN A 571 -7.92 -14.05 17.43
C ASN A 571 -8.85 -14.58 16.33
N PRO A 572 -8.43 -15.56 15.51
CA PRO A 572 -9.31 -16.17 14.50
C PRO A 572 -10.24 -17.26 15.08
N SER A 573 -10.20 -17.53 16.39
CA SER A 573 -11.02 -18.57 17.02
C SER A 573 -12.40 -18.04 17.45
N ASN A 574 -13.29 -18.96 17.80
CA ASN A 574 -14.63 -18.66 18.30
C ASN A 574 -14.71 -18.47 19.84
N THR A 575 -13.56 -18.45 20.52
CA THR A 575 -13.47 -18.30 21.98
C THR A 575 -12.53 -17.17 22.35
N THR A 576 -12.76 -16.50 23.48
CA THR A 576 -11.79 -15.52 24.01
C THR A 576 -10.49 -16.23 24.37
N VAL A 577 -9.37 -15.70 23.88
CA VAL A 577 -8.03 -16.23 24.15
C VAL A 577 -7.25 -15.22 24.97
N LYS A 578 -6.55 -15.71 26.00
CA LYS A 578 -5.63 -14.90 26.80
C LYS A 578 -4.22 -15.05 26.23
N GLY A 579 -3.69 -13.97 25.64
CA GLY A 579 -2.34 -13.88 25.11
C GLY A 579 -1.30 -13.57 26.18
N GLU A 580 -0.24 -14.37 26.23
CA GLU A 580 0.95 -14.16 27.05
C GLU A 580 2.14 -13.74 26.18
N PHE A 581 2.37 -12.43 26.05
CA PHE A 581 3.38 -11.85 25.17
C PHE A 581 4.65 -11.45 25.93
N VAL A 582 5.29 -12.42 26.58
CA VAL A 582 6.51 -12.19 27.39
C VAL A 582 7.76 -12.49 26.54
N TYR A 583 8.23 -11.47 25.83
CA TYR A 583 9.40 -11.54 24.96
C TYR A 583 10.45 -10.49 25.34
N PRO A 584 11.76 -10.79 25.26
CA PRO A 584 12.82 -9.82 25.63
C PRO A 584 12.76 -8.49 24.87
N SER A 585 12.22 -8.52 23.65
CA SER A 585 12.05 -7.34 22.79
C SER A 585 10.81 -6.51 23.11
N LEU A 586 9.91 -6.99 23.98
CA LEU A 586 8.65 -6.35 24.31
C LEU A 586 8.63 -5.92 25.79
N PRO A 587 8.05 -4.76 26.12
CA PRO A 587 7.90 -4.33 27.50
C PRO A 587 6.78 -5.08 28.24
N ASP A 588 6.79 -5.03 29.58
CA ASP A 588 5.76 -5.65 30.43
C ASP A 588 4.37 -5.02 30.27
N LYS A 589 4.32 -3.76 29.81
CA LYS A 589 3.09 -3.00 29.62
C LYS A 589 3.09 -2.28 28.28
N MET A 590 1.96 -2.33 27.61
CA MET A 590 1.71 -1.61 26.37
C MET A 590 0.43 -0.78 26.49
N SER A 591 0.29 0.23 25.64
CA SER A 591 -0.92 1.04 25.57
C SER A 591 -1.78 0.58 24.39
N VAL A 592 -3.09 0.51 24.57
CA VAL A 592 -4.03 0.19 23.48
C VAL A 592 -4.06 1.35 22.49
N TYR A 593 -3.79 1.06 21.23
CA TYR A 593 -3.85 2.02 20.12
C TYR A 593 -5.20 1.95 19.40
N ALA A 594 -5.60 0.76 18.93
CA ALA A 594 -6.85 0.55 18.21
C ALA A 594 -7.46 -0.82 18.57
N LEU A 595 -8.78 -0.92 18.44
CA LEU A 595 -9.57 -2.11 18.72
C LEU A 595 -10.54 -2.33 17.56
N SER A 596 -10.78 -3.58 17.19
CA SER A 596 -11.87 -3.91 16.27
C SER A 596 -13.23 -3.59 16.89
N GLU A 597 -14.24 -3.35 16.05
CA GLU A 597 -15.57 -2.93 16.49
C GLU A 597 -16.26 -3.98 17.38
N ASN A 598 -15.98 -5.26 17.14
CA ASN A 598 -16.47 -6.38 17.94
C ASN A 598 -15.70 -6.61 19.25
N TYR A 599 -14.71 -5.78 19.59
CA TYR A 599 -13.87 -5.97 20.77
C TYR A 599 -14.63 -5.56 22.06
N ASN A 600 -15.02 -6.55 22.88
CA ASN A 600 -15.98 -6.36 23.97
C ASN A 600 -15.46 -6.74 25.38
N ILE A 601 -14.13 -6.72 25.59
CA ILE A 601 -13.53 -7.01 26.91
C ILE A 601 -13.61 -5.77 27.83
N SER A 602 -14.18 -5.96 29.02
CA SER A 602 -14.32 -4.88 30.01
C SER A 602 -12.96 -4.40 30.53
N GLY A 603 -12.76 -3.08 30.55
CA GLY A 603 -11.54 -2.46 31.08
C GLY A 603 -10.40 -2.29 30.06
N ILE A 604 -10.56 -2.82 28.85
CA ILE A 604 -9.64 -2.59 27.73
C ILE A 604 -10.29 -1.60 26.78
N THR A 605 -9.81 -0.36 26.81
CA THR A 605 -10.26 0.73 25.92
C THR A 605 -9.06 1.40 25.26
N VAL A 606 -9.28 2.12 24.16
CA VAL A 606 -8.23 2.91 23.50
C VAL A 606 -7.56 3.84 24.53
N LYS A 607 -6.22 3.91 24.50
CA LYS A 607 -5.33 4.59 25.47
C LYS A 607 -5.19 3.94 26.85
N SER A 608 -5.96 2.90 27.18
CA SER A 608 -5.72 2.13 28.40
C SER A 608 -4.38 1.38 28.34
N LYS A 609 -3.82 1.02 29.49
CA LYS A 609 -2.59 0.20 29.58
C LYS A 609 -2.95 -1.24 29.90
N VAL A 610 -2.38 -2.17 29.15
CA VAL A 610 -2.56 -3.62 29.35
C VAL A 610 -1.22 -4.26 29.75
N GLN A 611 -1.28 -5.30 30.57
CA GLN A 611 -0.11 -6.13 30.86
C GLN A 611 0.07 -7.16 29.74
N THR A 612 1.29 -7.29 29.23
CA THR A 612 1.57 -8.14 28.06
C THR A 612 1.42 -9.62 28.35
N ASN A 613 1.55 -10.04 29.61
CA ASN A 613 1.35 -11.43 30.06
C ASN A 613 -0.12 -11.82 30.25
N SER A 614 -1.09 -10.93 30.01
CA SER A 614 -2.50 -11.20 30.32
C SER A 614 -3.48 -10.47 29.41
N VAL A 615 -3.16 -10.32 28.13
CA VAL A 615 -4.03 -9.60 27.18
C VAL A 615 -5.14 -10.54 26.72
N GLU A 616 -6.39 -10.26 27.06
CA GLU A 616 -7.53 -11.02 26.56
C GLU A 616 -7.95 -10.49 25.19
N VAL A 617 -8.15 -11.38 24.21
CA VAL A 617 -8.63 -11.03 22.87
C VAL A 617 -9.90 -11.83 22.59
N PRO A 618 -11.06 -11.17 22.39
CA PRO A 618 -12.32 -11.86 22.15
C PRO A 618 -12.29 -12.61 20.81
N PRO A 619 -13.27 -13.49 20.56
CA PRO A 619 -13.40 -14.19 19.29
C PRO A 619 -13.39 -13.22 18.10
N GLU A 620 -12.68 -13.60 17.03
CA GLU A 620 -12.68 -12.90 15.74
C GLU A 620 -12.36 -11.41 15.84
N ALA A 621 -11.56 -11.02 16.83
CA ALA A 621 -11.23 -9.63 17.12
C ALA A 621 -9.73 -9.35 17.00
N THR A 622 -9.40 -8.10 16.73
CA THR A 622 -8.03 -7.60 16.64
C THR A 622 -7.80 -6.48 17.64
N ILE A 623 -6.65 -6.52 18.30
CA ILE A 623 -6.13 -5.43 19.13
C ILE A 623 -4.79 -4.96 18.57
N ILE A 624 -4.63 -3.63 18.45
CA ILE A 624 -3.35 -2.99 18.15
C ILE A 624 -2.89 -2.28 19.41
N LEU A 625 -1.69 -2.62 19.87
CA LEU A 625 -1.01 -2.00 20.99
C LEU A 625 0.16 -1.16 20.47
N THR A 626 0.52 -0.11 21.20
CA THR A 626 1.71 0.70 20.95
C THR A 626 2.63 0.70 22.16
N TYR A 627 3.93 0.73 21.89
CA TYR A 627 4.95 0.65 22.93
C TYR A 627 6.23 1.37 22.50
N VAL A 628 7.04 1.75 23.49
CA VAL A 628 8.41 2.23 23.24
C VAL A 628 9.32 0.99 23.19
N PRO A 629 10.08 0.78 22.11
CA PRO A 629 11.03 -0.30 22.02
C PRO A 629 11.99 -0.33 23.21
N VAL A 630 12.16 -1.50 23.81
CA VAL A 630 13.21 -1.68 24.82
C VAL A 630 14.52 -1.77 24.05
N THR A 631 15.43 -0.82 24.24
CA THR A 631 16.80 -0.96 23.71
C THR A 631 17.38 -2.24 24.29
N SER A 632 17.68 -3.23 23.46
CA SER A 632 18.50 -4.37 23.84
C SER A 632 19.80 -3.82 24.41
N GLY A 633 19.94 -3.90 25.73
CA GLY A 633 21.11 -3.45 26.48
C GLY A 633 22.31 -4.35 26.30
#